data_AF-R5CLT6-F1
#
_entry.id   AF-R5CLT6-F1
#
_cell.length_a   1.000
_cell.length_b   1.000
_cell.length_c   1.000
_cell.angle_alpha   90.00
_cell.angle_beta   90.00
_cell.angle_gamma   90.00
#
_symmetry.space_group_name_H-M   'P 1'
#
loop_
_entity.id
_entity.type
_entity.pdbx_description
1 polymer ?
#
loop_
_entity_poly.entity_id
_entity_poly.type
_entity_poly.pdbx_seq_one_letter_code
_entity_poly.pdbx_strand_id
1 'polypeptide(L)'
;MRKLLLSLLFAVAGAPACVMAQHGLVGFANYADLGLRGTTGGAGGKIVHVTNRADFEKYAGAEEPYIIILDADLKGFYDYSTDPKQKHDVVSVASNKTIIGGGSGARLDSLGLDIKDRQNIIIRNLKISKADPDAIAFRNSHHVWIDHCDLSSQKEENDANDGLLDFTYGSSYLTVSWCKFHDHDKSSICSSGTRNIADYGRQRVTYHHNAFVNCTQRNPRIGYGLGHIFNDYNERNTSYAIGMFARAVVNVENCYFKDVKTPFSQMYATSEDDAYWGFLKSEGNVFEGSRGEGNSSGFDVSRYYQYDFAMDDAQSVPGLVAQMGCVDGIESDIIPFPGDGAIGVVRGTQIACGDIEGATGYIYKVGTSPDALQQCDPAALELQPATTYYWQVTVDGGEYSGKTSGVFRFTTAPAEATYPTPFDGEQHASLREVDGSTSPCVPLSLRWREGFDAEGYTVYMGTDSSLDDAEANYVETEEWQPGSLRYGQTYYWRVDATAADGSVATGDVWSFTSDISHAHEGRNEVEHAVRGALCFPELDNQPSWILASNDSCNVGDQGPGYMSFVWVGEAAEYDITTAYFDEASGQGWFGLYVGEELKDQWTAKANNNKMATRVTRNVPLYAGDELRLEFYTNGNMRCRTDYIDIAPSSGSSGIEDIEATAQQQVRIYSLDGRYLGSDIGRLGKGIYIINNRKVVISGR
;
A
#
# COMPACT_ATOMS: atom_id res chain seq x y z
N MET A 1 -19.83 6.59 71.33
CA MET A 1 -18.83 5.52 71.14
C MET A 1 -18.19 5.70 69.77
N ARG A 2 -16.86 5.59 69.73
CA ARG A 2 -15.96 5.46 68.57
C ARG A 2 -15.87 6.64 67.58
N LYS A 3 -14.95 7.55 67.92
CA LYS A 3 -14.04 8.19 66.96
C LYS A 3 -13.28 7.10 66.18
N LEU A 4 -13.10 7.25 64.88
CA LEU A 4 -12.04 6.55 64.14
C LEU A 4 -11.27 7.59 63.32
N LEU A 5 -9.95 7.46 63.38
CA LEU A 5 -8.96 8.43 62.97
C LEU A 5 -8.89 8.57 61.44
N LEU A 6 -8.68 9.82 61.03
CA LEU A 6 -8.12 10.21 59.76
C LEU A 6 -6.64 9.76 59.73
N SER A 7 -6.25 8.89 58.80
CA SER A 7 -4.84 8.59 58.50
C SER A 7 -4.50 9.14 57.13
N LEU A 8 -3.84 10.29 57.10
CA LEU A 8 -3.00 10.71 55.98
C LEU A 8 -1.84 9.72 55.87
N LEU A 9 -1.71 9.04 54.73
CA LEU A 9 -0.42 8.53 54.26
C LEU A 9 -0.05 9.28 52.99
N PHE A 10 0.86 10.25 53.14
CA PHE A 10 1.78 10.62 52.08
C PHE A 10 2.85 9.54 52.03
N ALA A 11 2.90 8.79 50.93
CA ALA A 11 4.08 8.05 50.52
C ALA A 11 4.35 8.42 49.07
N VAL A 12 5.17 9.46 48.89
CA VAL A 12 5.85 9.75 47.63
C VAL A 12 6.93 8.67 47.49
N ALA A 13 6.61 7.62 46.74
CA ALA A 13 7.62 6.83 46.06
C ALA A 13 7.50 7.21 44.58
N GLY A 14 8.28 8.22 44.18
CA GLY A 14 8.52 8.43 42.76
C GLY A 14 9.26 7.21 42.25
N ALA A 15 8.56 6.32 41.53
CA ALA A 15 9.24 5.49 40.57
C ALA A 15 10.02 6.43 39.64
N PRO A 16 11.26 6.12 39.24
CA PRO A 16 11.82 6.81 38.09
C PRO A 16 10.80 6.59 36.97
N ALA A 17 10.17 7.66 36.50
CA ALA A 17 9.41 7.59 35.27
C ALA A 17 10.41 7.12 34.22
N CYS A 18 10.32 5.86 33.83
CA CYS A 18 10.97 5.41 32.62
C CYS A 18 10.21 6.14 31.50
N VAL A 19 10.76 7.29 31.07
CA VAL A 19 10.18 8.10 30.02
C VAL A 19 10.46 7.36 28.71
N MET A 20 9.57 6.42 28.39
CA MET A 20 9.52 5.83 27.06
C MET A 20 9.39 6.98 26.05
N ALA A 21 10.14 6.91 24.95
CA ALA A 21 10.01 7.91 23.91
C ALA A 21 8.60 7.85 23.31
N GLN A 22 7.94 9.01 23.20
CA GLN A 22 6.69 9.18 22.44
C GLN A 22 6.91 10.01 21.14
N HIS A 23 8.15 10.47 20.91
CA HIS A 23 8.49 11.44 19.85
C HIS A 23 9.56 10.93 18.85
N GLY A 24 9.86 9.62 18.87
CA GLY A 24 10.71 8.98 17.86
C GLY A 24 9.94 8.60 16.59
N LEU A 25 10.66 8.22 15.53
CA LEU A 25 10.04 7.70 14.32
C LEU A 25 9.33 6.37 14.61
N VAL A 26 8.00 6.34 14.44
CA VAL A 26 7.14 5.14 14.57
C VAL A 26 6.28 5.01 13.32
N GLY A 27 6.28 3.85 12.66
CA GLY A 27 5.42 3.61 11.50
C GLY A 27 6.13 2.97 10.32
N PHE A 28 5.49 3.02 9.15
CA PHE A 28 6.03 2.39 7.93
C PHE A 28 7.38 2.94 7.48
N ALA A 29 7.81 4.13 7.90
CA ALA A 29 9.15 4.64 7.60
C ALA A 29 10.27 3.84 8.32
N ASN A 30 9.95 3.03 9.32
CA ASN A 30 10.87 2.06 9.93
C ASN A 30 11.00 0.76 9.13
N TYR A 31 10.10 0.52 8.17
CA TYR A 31 10.02 -0.77 7.51
C TYR A 31 11.21 -1.01 6.60
N ALA A 32 11.92 -2.13 6.77
CA ALA A 32 13.02 -2.50 5.89
C ALA A 32 12.48 -3.05 4.54
N ASP A 33 12.67 -2.28 3.46
CA ASP A 33 12.35 -2.68 2.09
C ASP A 33 13.07 -1.77 1.08
N LEU A 34 13.04 -2.12 -0.21
CA LEU A 34 13.57 -1.31 -1.31
C LEU A 34 15.03 -0.87 -1.10
N GLY A 35 15.82 -1.77 -0.49
CA GLY A 35 17.25 -1.54 -0.22
C GLY A 35 17.56 -0.65 0.98
N LEU A 36 16.57 -0.27 1.79
CA LEU A 36 16.77 0.49 3.03
C LEU A 36 16.30 -0.34 4.24
N ARG A 37 16.91 -0.07 5.41
CA ARG A 37 16.56 -0.71 6.69
C ARG A 37 15.72 0.21 7.61
N GLY A 38 15.16 1.28 7.04
CA GLY A 38 14.46 2.36 7.74
C GLY A 38 14.88 3.75 7.23
N THR A 39 14.36 4.80 7.86
CA THR A 39 14.64 6.21 7.50
C THR A 39 15.63 6.85 8.47
N THR A 40 16.71 7.42 7.93
CA THR A 40 17.77 8.15 8.67
C THR A 40 17.96 9.60 8.18
N GLY A 41 17.36 9.96 7.05
CA GLY A 41 17.48 11.28 6.44
C GLY A 41 18.93 11.61 6.06
N GLY A 42 19.41 12.75 6.54
CA GLY A 42 20.76 13.27 6.31
C GLY A 42 21.82 12.81 7.31
N ALA A 43 21.54 11.84 8.18
CA ALA A 43 22.51 11.33 9.16
C ALA A 43 23.82 10.87 8.50
N GLY A 44 24.95 11.10 9.18
CA GLY A 44 26.31 10.93 8.64
C GLY A 44 26.74 12.04 7.66
N GLY A 45 25.85 13.00 7.39
CA GLY A 45 26.07 14.14 6.53
C GLY A 45 26.59 15.38 7.24
N LYS A 46 26.71 16.48 6.50
CA LYS A 46 27.06 17.77 7.09
C LYS A 46 25.80 18.46 7.61
N ILE A 47 25.93 19.10 8.77
CA ILE A 47 24.93 20.03 9.28
C ILE A 47 25.20 21.41 8.67
N VAL A 48 24.17 22.03 8.09
CA VAL A 48 24.26 23.35 7.46
C VAL A 48 23.10 24.22 7.90
N HIS A 49 23.40 25.49 8.17
CA HIS A 49 22.41 26.51 8.50
C HIS A 49 22.15 27.37 7.27
N VAL A 50 20.88 27.53 6.92
CA VAL A 50 20.46 28.34 5.77
C VAL A 50 19.55 29.47 6.23
N THR A 51 19.84 30.67 5.75
CA THR A 51 19.07 31.89 6.05
C THR A 51 18.46 32.51 4.80
N ASN A 52 18.71 31.90 3.64
CA ASN A 52 18.22 32.36 2.36
C ASN A 52 17.92 31.18 1.43
N ARG A 53 17.08 31.44 0.44
CA ARG A 53 16.60 30.43 -0.50
C ARG A 53 17.69 29.82 -1.36
N ALA A 54 18.68 30.60 -1.79
CA ALA A 54 19.73 30.08 -2.69
C ALA A 54 20.59 29.01 -2.00
N ASP A 55 20.92 29.22 -0.73
CA ASP A 55 21.61 28.19 0.05
C ASP A 55 20.70 26.98 0.32
N PHE A 56 19.41 27.21 0.60
CA PHE A 56 18.46 26.12 0.78
C PHE A 56 18.36 25.24 -0.47
N GLU A 57 18.16 25.82 -1.65
CA GLU A 57 18.10 25.10 -2.93
C GLU A 57 19.41 24.34 -3.21
N LYS A 58 20.55 24.97 -2.94
CA LYS A 58 21.87 24.36 -3.12
C LYS A 58 22.04 23.10 -2.27
N TYR A 59 21.72 23.15 -0.98
CA TYR A 59 21.93 22.01 -0.08
C TYR A 59 20.82 20.96 -0.22
N ALA A 60 19.56 21.37 -0.44
CA ALA A 60 18.45 20.45 -0.66
C ALA A 60 18.63 19.61 -1.94
N GLY A 61 19.16 20.22 -3.01
CA GLY A 61 19.40 19.56 -4.29
C GLY A 61 20.74 18.80 -4.41
N ALA A 62 21.59 18.83 -3.38
CA ALA A 62 22.91 18.19 -3.42
C ALA A 62 22.82 16.66 -3.32
N GLU A 63 23.78 15.94 -3.92
CA GLU A 63 23.84 14.46 -3.84
C GLU A 63 24.25 13.97 -2.45
N GLU A 64 25.12 14.73 -1.76
CA GLU A 64 25.63 14.38 -0.44
C GLU A 64 24.53 14.43 0.64
N PRO A 65 24.62 13.60 1.69
CA PRO A 65 23.71 13.70 2.81
C PRO A 65 23.90 15.04 3.55
N TYR A 66 22.78 15.68 3.88
CA TYR A 66 22.76 16.94 4.61
C TYR A 66 21.65 16.96 5.66
N ILE A 67 22.00 17.50 6.84
CA ILE A 67 21.04 18.01 7.81
C ILE A 67 20.99 19.53 7.60
N ILE A 68 19.84 20.03 7.17
CA ILE A 68 19.64 21.41 6.73
C ILE A 68 18.73 22.07 7.76
N ILE A 69 19.27 23.02 8.53
CA ILE A 69 18.54 23.80 9.51
C ILE A 69 18.21 25.17 8.90
N LEU A 70 16.93 25.52 8.84
CA LEU A 70 16.46 26.80 8.33
C LEU A 70 16.37 27.80 9.49
N ASP A 71 17.27 28.78 9.53
CA ASP A 71 17.33 29.80 10.59
C ASP A 71 16.54 31.07 10.25
N ALA A 72 15.91 31.12 9.08
CA ALA A 72 15.12 32.25 8.64
C ALA A 72 13.89 31.80 7.85
N ASP A 73 12.85 32.62 7.91
CA ASP A 73 11.69 32.50 7.03
C ASP A 73 12.12 32.72 5.58
N LEU A 74 11.61 31.87 4.69
CA LEU A 74 11.82 31.97 3.25
C LEU A 74 10.47 32.25 2.56
N LYS A 75 10.55 32.98 1.45
CA LYS A 75 9.37 33.34 0.65
C LYS A 75 9.53 32.89 -0.79
N GLY A 76 8.43 32.42 -1.37
CA GLY A 76 8.30 32.22 -2.81
C GLY A 76 8.43 33.53 -3.58
N PHE A 77 8.82 33.43 -4.85
CA PHE A 77 8.80 34.53 -5.80
C PHE A 77 7.39 34.92 -6.22
N TYR A 78 6.45 33.99 -6.12
CA TYR A 78 5.06 34.13 -6.54
C TYR A 78 4.13 33.83 -5.37
N ASP A 79 3.01 34.56 -5.29
CA ASP A 79 1.93 34.29 -4.35
C ASP A 79 0.65 34.01 -5.16
N TYR A 80 0.42 32.72 -5.40
CA TYR A 80 -0.67 32.25 -6.25
C TYR A 80 -2.06 32.65 -5.71
N SER A 81 -2.18 32.88 -4.40
CA SER A 81 -3.43 33.34 -3.79
C SER A 81 -3.84 34.74 -4.24
N THR A 82 -2.86 35.56 -4.66
CA THR A 82 -3.08 36.93 -5.16
C THR A 82 -3.16 37.02 -6.67
N ASP A 83 -2.56 36.07 -7.40
CA ASP A 83 -2.60 35.99 -8.87
C ASP A 83 -2.52 34.52 -9.36
N PRO A 84 -3.67 33.87 -9.61
CA PRO A 84 -3.75 32.45 -9.97
C PRO A 84 -3.29 32.14 -11.41
N LYS A 85 -2.61 33.06 -12.09
CA LYS A 85 -2.00 32.83 -13.41
C LYS A 85 -0.47 32.72 -13.34
N GLN A 86 0.12 32.86 -12.15
CA GLN A 86 1.57 32.79 -11.95
C GLN A 86 2.06 31.34 -11.89
N LYS A 87 3.39 31.17 -11.95
CA LYS A 87 4.03 29.85 -11.92
C LYS A 87 4.06 29.29 -10.50
N HIS A 88 3.88 27.98 -10.39
CA HIS A 88 4.22 27.19 -9.20
C HIS A 88 5.64 27.47 -8.71
N ASP A 89 5.84 27.45 -7.40
CA ASP A 89 7.13 27.76 -6.80
C ASP A 89 7.52 26.74 -5.71
N VAL A 90 8.59 25.99 -5.99
CA VAL A 90 9.02 24.84 -5.17
C VAL A 90 10.54 24.75 -5.10
N VAL A 91 11.04 24.16 -4.01
CA VAL A 91 12.43 23.69 -3.90
C VAL A 91 12.46 22.18 -4.14
N SER A 92 13.29 21.74 -5.09
CA SER A 92 13.52 20.31 -5.31
C SER A 92 14.46 19.73 -4.26
N VAL A 93 14.13 18.57 -3.71
CA VAL A 93 14.95 17.89 -2.69
C VAL A 93 15.52 16.58 -3.26
N ALA A 94 16.80 16.32 -3.01
CA ALA A 94 17.49 15.08 -3.34
C ALA A 94 17.40 14.05 -2.20
N SER A 95 17.88 12.81 -2.42
CA SER A 95 17.85 11.75 -1.39
C SER A 95 18.76 12.07 -0.20
N ASN A 96 18.54 11.38 0.92
CA ASN A 96 19.35 11.48 2.14
C ASN A 96 19.39 12.91 2.71
N LYS A 97 18.21 13.47 3.01
CA LYS A 97 18.08 14.82 3.55
C LYS A 97 17.28 14.81 4.83
N THR A 98 17.76 15.55 5.82
CA THR A 98 16.97 15.97 6.97
C THR A 98 16.81 17.49 6.86
N ILE A 99 15.57 17.99 6.74
CA ILE A 99 15.28 19.42 6.67
C ILE A 99 14.51 19.80 7.94
N ILE A 100 15.03 20.76 8.70
CA ILE A 100 14.45 21.18 9.97
C ILE A 100 14.26 22.69 9.98
N GLY A 101 13.07 23.18 10.35
CA GLY A 101 12.93 24.60 10.71
C GLY A 101 13.55 24.87 12.07
N GLY A 102 14.42 25.87 12.18
CA GLY A 102 15.09 26.23 13.44
C GLY A 102 14.12 26.88 14.45
N GLY A 103 14.45 26.78 15.74
CA GLY A 103 13.64 27.34 16.83
C GLY A 103 12.19 26.84 16.80
N SER A 104 11.23 27.75 16.95
CA SER A 104 9.79 27.42 16.91
C SER A 104 9.23 27.06 15.52
N GLY A 105 10.09 26.79 14.54
CA GLY A 105 9.77 26.42 13.17
C GLY A 105 9.82 27.58 12.19
N ALA A 106 10.71 27.46 11.20
CA ALA A 106 10.90 28.41 10.11
C ALA A 106 9.74 28.34 9.11
N ARG A 107 9.33 29.51 8.61
CA ARG A 107 8.22 29.61 7.66
C ARG A 107 8.68 29.57 6.21
N LEU A 108 8.03 28.74 5.41
CA LEU A 108 8.02 28.81 3.95
C LEU A 108 6.68 29.42 3.51
N ASP A 109 6.71 30.68 3.09
CA ASP A 109 5.51 31.41 2.63
C ASP A 109 5.44 31.39 1.10
N SER A 110 4.39 30.78 0.55
CA SER A 110 4.20 30.59 -0.89
C SER A 110 5.34 29.82 -1.59
N LEU A 111 6.01 28.92 -0.86
CA LEU A 111 7.10 28.09 -1.36
C LEU A 111 6.91 26.65 -0.89
N GLY A 112 6.72 25.72 -1.83
CA GLY A 112 6.56 24.29 -1.54
C GLY A 112 7.85 23.49 -1.67
N LEU A 113 7.77 22.19 -1.41
CA LEU A 113 8.83 21.21 -1.62
C LEU A 113 8.39 20.15 -2.63
N ASP A 114 9.25 19.84 -3.62
CA ASP A 114 9.01 18.77 -4.60
C ASP A 114 10.10 17.70 -4.52
N ILE A 115 9.69 16.47 -4.22
CA ILE A 115 10.56 15.32 -4.02
C ILE A 115 10.14 14.23 -4.99
N LYS A 116 10.96 14.03 -6.03
CA LYS A 116 10.65 13.11 -7.12
C LYS A 116 11.77 12.10 -7.35
N ASP A 117 11.41 10.82 -7.39
CA ASP A 117 12.34 9.70 -7.57
C ASP A 117 13.45 9.70 -6.50
N ARG A 118 13.09 9.90 -5.22
CA ARG A 118 14.02 10.02 -4.08
C ARG A 118 13.69 9.09 -2.93
N GLN A 119 14.64 8.96 -2.02
CA GLN A 119 14.47 8.13 -0.83
C GLN A 119 15.17 8.72 0.39
N ASN A 120 14.80 8.22 1.57
CA ASN A 120 15.43 8.52 2.84
C ASN A 120 15.39 10.03 3.17
N ILE A 121 14.18 10.53 3.44
CA ILE A 121 13.92 11.95 3.66
C ILE A 121 13.24 12.15 5.02
N ILE A 122 13.74 13.11 5.78
CA ILE A 122 13.13 13.59 7.03
C ILE A 122 12.83 15.08 6.87
N ILE A 123 11.60 15.50 7.15
CA ILE A 123 11.19 16.91 7.18
C ILE A 123 10.56 17.19 8.54
N ARG A 124 11.14 18.12 9.30
CA ARG A 124 10.66 18.47 10.63
C ARG A 124 10.46 19.96 10.82
N ASN A 125 9.53 20.34 11.68
CA ASN A 125 9.44 21.68 12.24
C ASN A 125 9.32 22.83 11.22
N LEU A 126 8.71 22.59 10.05
CA LEU A 126 8.47 23.63 9.06
C LEU A 126 7.03 24.16 9.16
N LYS A 127 6.88 25.47 9.01
CA LYS A 127 5.58 26.12 8.78
C LYS A 127 5.44 26.42 7.30
N ILE A 128 4.63 25.66 6.56
CA ILE A 128 4.44 25.90 5.13
C ILE A 128 3.03 26.42 4.89
N SER A 129 2.94 27.62 4.36
CA SER A 129 1.67 28.31 4.13
C SER A 129 1.57 28.81 2.70
N LYS A 130 0.41 28.71 2.08
CA LYS A 130 0.11 29.30 0.75
C LYS A 130 0.96 28.73 -0.41
N ALA A 131 1.62 27.60 -0.20
CA ALA A 131 2.43 26.95 -1.23
C ALA A 131 1.56 26.40 -2.37
N ASP A 132 2.04 26.52 -3.60
CA ASP A 132 1.34 26.07 -4.80
C ASP A 132 2.34 25.39 -5.77
N PRO A 133 2.05 24.17 -6.26
CA PRO A 133 0.78 23.45 -6.13
C PRO A 133 0.56 22.86 -4.73
N ASP A 134 1.59 22.24 -4.17
CA ASP A 134 1.52 21.50 -2.91
C ASP A 134 2.50 22.08 -1.90
N ALA A 135 2.20 22.00 -0.59
CA ALA A 135 3.17 22.37 0.44
C ALA A 135 4.37 21.41 0.45
N ILE A 136 4.10 20.10 0.40
CA ILE A 136 5.12 19.04 0.28
C ILE A 136 4.57 17.97 -0.65
N ALA A 137 5.29 17.67 -1.72
CA ALA A 137 4.91 16.63 -2.67
C ALA A 137 6.00 15.58 -2.84
N PHE A 138 5.60 14.32 -2.78
CA PHE A 138 6.40 13.14 -3.09
C PHE A 138 5.84 12.42 -4.30
N ARG A 139 6.73 12.05 -5.22
CA ARG A 139 6.41 11.35 -6.47
C ARG A 139 7.41 10.21 -6.64
N ASN A 140 6.93 8.98 -6.70
CA ASN A 140 7.78 7.78 -6.78
C ASN A 140 8.96 7.80 -5.77
N SER A 141 8.65 8.09 -4.51
CA SER A 141 9.65 8.26 -3.44
C SER A 141 9.36 7.39 -2.24
N HIS A 142 10.37 7.04 -1.44
CA HIS A 142 10.15 6.15 -0.30
C HIS A 142 11.01 6.39 0.95
N HIS A 143 10.57 5.81 2.06
CA HIS A 143 11.20 5.94 3.37
C HIS A 143 11.26 7.40 3.82
N VAL A 144 10.08 7.94 4.15
CA VAL A 144 9.84 9.36 4.40
C VAL A 144 9.25 9.56 5.79
N TRP A 145 9.81 10.49 6.55
CA TRP A 145 9.27 10.93 7.83
C TRP A 145 8.97 12.43 7.81
N ILE A 146 7.71 12.79 8.06
CA ILE A 146 7.24 14.16 8.22
C ILE A 146 6.80 14.34 9.67
N ASP A 147 7.43 15.25 10.40
CA ASP A 147 7.23 15.36 11.85
C ASP A 147 7.12 16.82 12.33
N HIS A 148 6.22 17.12 13.26
CA HIS A 148 6.10 18.47 13.85
C HIS A 148 5.99 19.63 12.83
N CYS A 149 5.39 19.39 11.66
CA CYS A 149 5.17 20.45 10.67
C CYS A 149 3.79 21.09 10.83
N ASP A 150 3.68 22.37 10.49
CA ASP A 150 2.42 23.13 10.44
C ASP A 150 2.16 23.52 8.97
N LEU A 151 1.08 22.97 8.40
CA LEU A 151 0.76 23.07 6.98
C LEU A 151 -0.63 23.70 6.80
N SER A 152 -0.72 24.77 6.03
CA SER A 152 -1.98 25.51 5.83
C SER A 152 -2.09 26.26 4.50
N SER A 153 -3.31 26.67 4.13
CA SER A 153 -3.56 27.63 3.04
C SER A 153 -4.34 28.86 3.54
N GLN A 154 -5.21 29.41 2.69
CA GLN A 154 -6.07 30.58 2.98
C GLN A 154 -7.53 30.26 2.64
N LYS A 155 -8.05 29.15 3.20
CA LYS A 155 -9.38 28.61 2.88
C LYS A 155 -10.51 29.65 2.85
N GLU A 156 -10.47 30.66 3.72
CA GLU A 156 -11.52 31.69 3.85
C GLU A 156 -11.42 32.83 2.80
N GLU A 157 -10.30 32.98 2.10
CA GLU A 157 -10.06 34.13 1.20
C GLU A 157 -10.07 33.73 -0.29
N ASN A 158 -9.49 32.58 -0.66
CA ASN A 158 -9.55 31.94 -1.98
C ASN A 158 -8.66 30.68 -1.93
N ASP A 159 -9.23 29.47 -1.87
CA ASP A 159 -8.43 28.23 -1.83
C ASP A 159 -8.01 27.80 -3.24
N ALA A 160 -7.01 28.50 -3.78
CA ALA A 160 -6.46 28.27 -5.11
C ALA A 160 -5.37 27.18 -5.13
N ASN A 161 -5.02 26.63 -3.98
CA ASN A 161 -3.92 25.69 -3.76
C ASN A 161 -4.38 24.23 -3.99
N ASP A 162 -3.47 23.32 -4.36
CA ASP A 162 -3.82 21.90 -4.58
C ASP A 162 -3.84 21.10 -3.28
N GLY A 163 -2.74 20.43 -2.90
CA GLY A 163 -2.63 19.67 -1.65
C GLY A 163 -1.75 20.34 -0.60
N LEU A 164 -1.85 19.93 0.68
CA LEU A 164 -0.76 20.23 1.64
C LEU A 164 0.33 19.15 1.55
N LEU A 165 -0.04 17.88 1.73
CA LEU A 165 0.89 16.75 1.65
C LEU A 165 0.42 15.72 0.65
N ASP A 166 1.08 15.67 -0.51
CA ASP A 166 0.75 14.75 -1.58
C ASP A 166 1.82 13.65 -1.72
N PHE A 167 1.40 12.39 -1.66
CA PHE A 167 2.25 11.21 -1.72
C PHE A 167 1.75 10.29 -2.84
N THR A 168 2.40 10.37 -4.00
CA THR A 168 1.83 9.91 -5.28
C THR A 168 2.82 9.09 -6.11
N TYR A 169 2.34 8.51 -7.22
CA TYR A 169 3.12 7.78 -8.22
C TYR A 169 3.95 6.62 -7.64
N GLY A 170 3.32 5.75 -6.86
CA GLY A 170 3.97 4.58 -6.28
C GLY A 170 4.88 4.87 -5.10
N SER A 171 4.82 6.09 -4.54
CA SER A 171 5.53 6.40 -3.31
C SER A 171 5.09 5.43 -2.19
N SER A 172 6.00 5.06 -1.29
CA SER A 172 5.71 4.10 -0.21
C SER A 172 6.58 4.33 1.02
N TYR A 173 6.14 3.85 2.19
CA TYR A 173 6.87 3.98 3.46
C TYR A 173 6.90 5.43 3.98
N LEU A 174 5.72 6.02 4.12
CA LEU A 174 5.51 7.33 4.75
C LEU A 174 5.14 7.17 6.22
N THR A 175 5.68 8.04 7.06
CA THR A 175 5.18 8.32 8.41
C THR A 175 4.97 9.81 8.57
N VAL A 176 3.77 10.21 8.99
CA VAL A 176 3.40 11.59 9.34
C VAL A 176 3.04 11.60 10.81
N SER A 177 3.83 12.32 11.61
CA SER A 177 3.65 12.34 13.06
C SER A 177 3.63 13.76 13.61
N TRP A 178 2.82 14.00 14.64
CA TRP A 178 2.82 15.27 15.37
C TRP A 178 2.65 16.52 14.50
N CYS A 179 2.08 16.40 13.30
CA CYS A 179 1.89 17.51 12.37
C CYS A 179 0.52 18.17 12.56
N LYS A 180 0.40 19.41 12.12
CA LYS A 180 -0.86 20.16 12.11
C LYS A 180 -1.21 20.59 10.70
N PHE A 181 -2.32 20.10 10.20
CA PHE A 181 -2.96 20.48 8.94
C PHE A 181 -4.17 21.34 9.27
N HIS A 182 -4.25 22.55 8.72
CA HIS A 182 -5.41 23.39 9.00
C HIS A 182 -5.74 24.40 7.89
N ASP A 183 -6.99 24.85 7.91
CA ASP A 183 -7.51 25.92 7.05
C ASP A 183 -7.21 25.67 5.55
N HIS A 184 -7.58 24.49 5.05
CA HIS A 184 -7.33 24.05 3.67
C HIS A 184 -8.40 23.07 3.14
N ASP A 185 -8.60 22.98 1.83
CA ASP A 185 -9.54 22.05 1.18
C ASP A 185 -9.01 20.61 1.15
N LYS A 186 -7.92 20.34 0.43
CA LYS A 186 -7.44 18.98 0.11
C LYS A 186 -6.17 18.65 0.90
N SER A 187 -6.30 18.30 2.18
CA SER A 187 -5.15 18.24 3.10
C SER A 187 -4.04 17.26 2.68
N SER A 188 -4.33 15.98 2.52
CA SER A 188 -3.30 14.99 2.19
C SER A 188 -3.83 13.82 1.38
N ILE A 189 -3.14 13.49 0.28
CA ILE A 189 -3.46 12.34 -0.56
C ILE A 189 -2.30 11.32 -0.59
N CYS A 190 -2.65 10.04 -0.48
CA CYS A 190 -1.74 8.91 -0.64
C CYS A 190 -2.24 8.02 -1.78
N SER A 191 -2.20 8.56 -3.00
CA SER A 191 -2.55 7.91 -4.27
C SER A 191 -2.47 8.93 -5.41
N SER A 192 -2.23 8.47 -6.64
CA SER A 192 -2.34 9.23 -7.88
C SER A 192 -3.78 9.29 -8.44
N GLY A 193 -4.77 8.85 -7.66
CA GLY A 193 -6.17 8.71 -8.09
C GLY A 193 -6.49 7.34 -8.68
N THR A 194 -7.70 7.16 -9.21
CA THR A 194 -8.12 5.88 -9.80
C THR A 194 -7.35 5.59 -11.08
N ARG A 195 -7.17 4.31 -11.42
CA ARG A 195 -6.52 3.85 -12.67
C ARG A 195 -5.01 4.14 -12.74
N ASN A 196 -4.31 4.14 -11.62
CA ASN A 196 -2.86 4.36 -11.58
C ASN A 196 -2.12 3.10 -11.14
N ILE A 197 -1.70 2.28 -12.11
CA ILE A 197 -0.94 1.05 -11.82
C ILE A 197 0.35 1.29 -11.04
N ALA A 198 0.97 2.47 -11.14
CA ALA A 198 2.16 2.81 -10.37
C ALA A 198 1.95 2.69 -8.84
N ASP A 199 0.71 2.85 -8.36
CA ASP A 199 0.38 2.75 -6.94
C ASP A 199 0.08 1.31 -6.48
N TYR A 200 -0.10 0.36 -7.41
CA TYR A 200 -0.42 -1.02 -7.08
C TYR A 200 0.71 -1.67 -6.27
N GLY A 201 0.39 -2.27 -5.13
CA GLY A 201 1.36 -2.86 -4.20
C GLY A 201 2.27 -1.84 -3.48
N ARG A 202 2.03 -0.53 -3.65
CA ARG A 202 2.78 0.58 -3.03
C ARG A 202 1.91 1.30 -1.99
N GLN A 203 2.17 2.59 -1.73
CA GLN A 203 1.32 3.46 -0.92
C GLN A 203 1.13 3.01 0.55
N ARG A 204 2.18 2.49 1.18
CA ARG A 204 2.18 2.15 2.62
C ARG A 204 2.43 3.39 3.46
N VAL A 205 1.46 3.80 4.28
CA VAL A 205 1.48 5.09 4.98
C VAL A 205 1.02 4.98 6.44
N THR A 206 1.67 5.73 7.32
CA THR A 206 1.30 5.87 8.73
C THR A 206 1.02 7.35 9.04
N TYR A 207 -0.09 7.61 9.74
CA TYR A 207 -0.40 8.91 10.32
C TYR A 207 -0.65 8.71 11.81
N HIS A 208 0.07 9.43 12.66
CA HIS A 208 -0.27 9.43 14.08
C HIS A 208 -0.06 10.75 14.79
N HIS A 209 -0.91 11.02 15.77
CA HIS A 209 -0.82 12.24 16.58
C HIS A 209 -0.83 13.52 15.74
N ASN A 210 -1.57 13.53 14.63
CA ASN A 210 -1.74 14.71 13.80
C ASN A 210 -3.03 15.45 14.11
N ALA A 211 -3.03 16.77 13.93
CA ALA A 211 -4.23 17.60 14.01
C ALA A 211 -4.69 18.00 12.61
N PHE A 212 -5.93 17.65 12.23
CA PHE A 212 -6.62 18.13 11.04
C PHE A 212 -7.78 19.04 11.46
N VAL A 213 -7.59 20.36 11.37
CA VAL A 213 -8.51 21.35 11.95
C VAL A 213 -9.02 22.33 10.88
N ASN A 214 -10.34 22.46 10.77
CA ASN A 214 -10.95 23.30 9.72
C ASN A 214 -10.49 22.90 8.30
N CYS A 215 -10.23 21.61 8.06
CA CYS A 215 -9.98 21.11 6.71
C CYS A 215 -11.31 20.86 6.01
N THR A 216 -11.34 20.82 4.67
CA THR A 216 -12.55 20.36 3.96
C THR A 216 -12.52 18.84 3.84
N GLN A 217 -11.44 18.28 3.30
CA GLN A 217 -11.32 16.87 2.93
C GLN A 217 -9.90 16.33 2.83
N ARG A 218 -9.79 15.00 2.72
CA ARG A 218 -8.54 14.24 2.54
C ARG A 218 -7.63 14.29 3.77
N ASN A 219 -8.07 13.71 4.87
CA ASN A 219 -7.39 13.73 6.15
C ASN A 219 -6.96 12.33 6.67
N PRO A 220 -6.19 11.52 5.91
CA PRO A 220 -5.83 11.60 4.49
C PRO A 220 -6.86 10.90 3.58
N ARG A 221 -6.66 11.00 2.26
CA ARG A 221 -7.32 10.13 1.26
C ARG A 221 -6.32 9.10 0.72
N ILE A 222 -6.60 7.81 0.90
CA ILE A 222 -5.68 6.69 0.61
C ILE A 222 -6.26 5.78 -0.48
N GLY A 223 -5.42 5.34 -1.42
CA GLY A 223 -5.75 4.35 -2.45
C GLY A 223 -4.65 3.29 -2.60
N TYR A 224 -4.99 2.08 -3.08
CA TYR A 224 -4.10 0.94 -3.38
C TYR A 224 -3.35 0.28 -2.23
N GLY A 225 -2.83 1.05 -1.27
CA GLY A 225 -1.90 0.57 -0.26
C GLY A 225 -2.50 0.31 1.12
N LEU A 226 -1.61 0.20 2.10
CA LEU A 226 -1.95 0.01 3.51
C LEU A 226 -1.85 1.34 4.25
N GLY A 227 -2.92 1.75 4.94
CA GLY A 227 -2.95 2.95 5.77
C GLY A 227 -3.10 2.62 7.24
N HIS A 228 -2.21 3.09 8.11
CA HIS A 228 -2.41 3.01 9.56
C HIS A 228 -2.52 4.41 10.14
N ILE A 229 -3.66 4.72 10.73
CA ILE A 229 -3.98 6.04 11.28
C ILE A 229 -4.34 5.85 12.75
N PHE A 230 -3.57 6.44 13.66
CA PHE A 230 -3.88 6.32 15.09
C PHE A 230 -3.64 7.59 15.90
N ASN A 231 -4.49 7.83 16.89
CA ASN A 231 -4.45 9.03 17.75
C ASN A 231 -4.45 10.38 17.01
N ASP A 232 -4.95 10.42 15.77
CA ASP A 232 -5.17 11.68 15.06
C ASP A 232 -6.39 12.43 15.62
N TYR A 233 -6.27 13.76 15.71
CA TYR A 233 -7.33 14.67 16.09
C TYR A 233 -7.93 15.34 14.84
N ASN A 234 -9.22 15.14 14.61
CA ASN A 234 -9.96 15.72 13.49
C ASN A 234 -11.07 16.65 14.02
N GLU A 235 -11.03 17.94 13.69
CA GLU A 235 -12.01 18.92 14.17
C GLU A 235 -12.56 19.83 13.06
N ARG A 236 -13.88 20.04 13.04
CA ARG A 236 -14.58 21.02 12.17
C ARG A 236 -14.31 20.79 10.68
N ASN A 237 -14.25 19.52 10.27
CA ASN A 237 -14.03 19.16 8.88
C ASN A 237 -15.36 19.19 8.09
N THR A 238 -15.40 19.98 7.01
CA THR A 238 -16.66 20.37 6.34
C THR A 238 -17.15 19.37 5.27
N SER A 239 -16.33 18.37 4.91
CA SER A 239 -16.66 17.23 4.07
C SER A 239 -16.22 15.92 4.76
N TYR A 240 -15.60 14.98 4.04
CA TYR A 240 -15.07 13.76 4.64
C TYR A 240 -13.68 13.96 5.25
N ALA A 241 -13.37 13.30 6.37
CA ALA A 241 -12.00 13.26 6.88
C ALA A 241 -11.20 12.17 6.14
N ILE A 242 -11.27 10.92 6.58
CA ILE A 242 -10.51 9.82 5.99
C ILE A 242 -11.27 9.23 4.80
N GLY A 243 -10.59 9.14 3.66
CA GLY A 243 -11.14 8.55 2.44
C GLY A 243 -10.37 7.32 2.00
N MET A 244 -11.06 6.28 1.55
CA MET A 244 -10.45 5.04 1.03
C MET A 244 -11.08 4.60 -0.30
N PHE A 245 -10.25 4.06 -1.19
CA PHE A 245 -10.67 3.52 -2.49
C PHE A 245 -9.60 2.60 -3.09
N ALA A 246 -9.89 2.02 -4.27
CA ALA A 246 -8.94 1.25 -5.08
C ALA A 246 -8.20 0.16 -4.28
N ARG A 247 -8.94 -0.65 -3.54
CA ARG A 247 -8.46 -1.77 -2.72
C ARG A 247 -7.52 -1.40 -1.56
N ALA A 248 -7.41 -0.11 -1.21
CA ALA A 248 -6.70 0.28 0.00
C ALA A 248 -7.28 -0.40 1.24
N VAL A 249 -6.42 -0.79 2.18
CA VAL A 249 -6.81 -1.32 3.48
C VAL A 249 -6.31 -0.37 4.57
N VAL A 250 -7.22 0.22 5.33
CA VAL A 250 -6.93 1.29 6.28
C VAL A 250 -7.35 0.90 7.68
N ASN A 251 -6.44 0.95 8.64
CA ASN A 251 -6.74 0.83 10.06
C ASN A 251 -6.83 2.24 10.66
N VAL A 252 -7.94 2.54 11.34
CA VAL A 252 -8.14 3.78 12.09
C VAL A 252 -8.38 3.44 13.56
N GLU A 253 -7.39 3.75 14.40
CA GLU A 253 -7.31 3.28 15.80
C GLU A 253 -7.18 4.45 16.77
N ASN A 254 -8.04 4.52 17.79
CA ASN A 254 -7.97 5.51 18.87
C ASN A 254 -7.89 7.00 18.43
N CYS A 255 -8.47 7.35 17.28
CA CYS A 255 -8.57 8.74 16.80
C CYS A 255 -9.77 9.47 17.43
N TYR A 256 -9.72 10.81 17.42
CA TYR A 256 -10.79 11.66 17.93
C TYR A 256 -11.39 12.52 16.82
N PHE A 257 -12.71 12.43 16.60
CA PHE A 257 -13.44 13.15 15.58
C PHE A 257 -14.49 14.07 16.20
N LYS A 258 -14.29 15.39 16.09
CA LYS A 258 -15.17 16.41 16.66
C LYS A 258 -15.77 17.29 15.58
N ASP A 259 -17.10 17.35 15.50
CA ASP A 259 -17.82 18.18 14.52
C ASP A 259 -17.35 17.92 13.07
N VAL A 260 -17.03 16.66 12.77
CA VAL A 260 -16.63 16.18 11.44
C VAL A 260 -17.86 15.70 10.71
N LYS A 261 -18.13 16.27 9.52
CA LYS A 261 -19.34 15.92 8.74
C LYS A 261 -19.38 14.45 8.34
N THR A 262 -18.28 13.92 7.83
CA THR A 262 -18.16 12.50 7.44
C THR A 262 -16.79 11.95 7.85
N PRO A 263 -16.64 11.32 9.02
CA PRO A 263 -15.35 10.80 9.46
C PRO A 263 -14.68 9.86 8.46
N PHE A 264 -15.43 8.92 7.87
CA PHE A 264 -14.94 7.93 6.92
C PHE A 264 -15.76 7.94 5.63
N SER A 265 -15.10 7.80 4.48
CA SER A 265 -15.76 7.83 3.17
C SER A 265 -15.18 6.79 2.21
N GLN A 266 -15.96 5.74 1.94
CA GLN A 266 -15.78 4.88 0.76
C GLN A 266 -16.01 5.71 -0.50
N MET A 267 -15.08 5.70 -1.44
CA MET A 267 -15.21 6.50 -2.68
C MET A 267 -15.44 5.64 -3.91
N TYR A 268 -16.16 6.22 -4.88
CA TYR A 268 -16.36 5.72 -6.25
C TYR A 268 -17.08 4.38 -6.42
N ALA A 269 -17.26 3.60 -5.36
CA ALA A 269 -17.87 2.28 -5.37
C ALA A 269 -19.03 2.18 -4.37
N THR A 270 -19.99 1.32 -4.69
CA THR A 270 -21.13 0.98 -3.82
C THR A 270 -21.23 -0.52 -3.48
N SER A 271 -20.34 -1.32 -4.07
CA SER A 271 -20.20 -2.77 -3.83
C SER A 271 -18.73 -3.12 -3.61
N GLU A 272 -18.48 -4.10 -2.74
CA GLU A 272 -17.15 -4.66 -2.44
C GLU A 272 -16.47 -5.32 -3.64
N ASP A 273 -17.28 -5.78 -4.60
CA ASP A 273 -16.79 -6.39 -5.83
C ASP A 273 -16.12 -5.38 -6.78
N ASP A 274 -16.37 -4.08 -6.62
CA ASP A 274 -15.84 -3.03 -7.49
C ASP A 274 -14.33 -2.79 -7.26
N ALA A 275 -13.58 -2.57 -8.33
CA ALA A 275 -12.16 -2.22 -8.32
C ALA A 275 -11.82 -1.08 -7.36
N TYR A 276 -12.73 -0.12 -7.19
CA TYR A 276 -12.54 1.07 -6.38
C TYR A 276 -13.02 0.92 -4.94
N TRP A 277 -13.53 -0.23 -4.54
CA TRP A 277 -13.84 -0.50 -3.13
C TRP A 277 -12.59 -0.42 -2.25
N GLY A 278 -12.70 0.19 -1.08
CA GLY A 278 -11.66 0.28 -0.07
C GLY A 278 -12.14 -0.31 1.25
N PHE A 279 -11.19 -0.77 2.04
CA PHE A 279 -11.43 -1.46 3.30
C PHE A 279 -10.95 -0.59 4.44
N LEU A 280 -11.80 -0.36 5.44
CA LEU A 280 -11.49 0.44 6.61
C LEU A 280 -11.92 -0.27 7.89
N LYS A 281 -10.95 -0.53 8.77
CA LYS A 281 -11.15 -0.91 10.16
C LYS A 281 -11.27 0.36 11.01
N SER A 282 -12.26 0.41 11.89
CA SER A 282 -12.42 1.47 12.88
C SER A 282 -12.48 0.85 14.27
N GLU A 283 -11.49 1.12 15.11
CA GLU A 283 -11.38 0.57 16.46
C GLU A 283 -11.00 1.68 17.47
N GLY A 284 -11.62 1.68 18.66
CA GLY A 284 -11.29 2.61 19.74
C GLY A 284 -11.54 4.12 19.49
N ASN A 285 -12.06 4.49 18.31
CA ASN A 285 -12.29 5.88 17.92
C ASN A 285 -13.39 6.57 18.74
N VAL A 286 -13.21 7.87 19.03
CA VAL A 286 -14.21 8.72 19.68
C VAL A 286 -14.85 9.66 18.65
N PHE A 287 -16.17 9.72 18.63
CA PHE A 287 -16.95 10.61 17.76
C PHE A 287 -17.79 11.58 18.61
N GLU A 288 -17.42 12.86 18.62
CA GLU A 288 -18.17 13.95 19.25
C GLU A 288 -18.87 14.76 18.15
N GLY A 289 -20.21 14.79 18.16
CA GLY A 289 -20.98 15.48 17.12
C GLY A 289 -20.87 14.86 15.71
N SER A 290 -20.32 13.64 15.60
CA SER A 290 -20.11 12.92 14.35
C SER A 290 -20.42 11.42 14.50
N ARG A 291 -20.33 10.64 13.40
CA ARG A 291 -20.42 9.17 13.40
C ARG A 291 -19.59 8.60 12.26
N GLY A 292 -18.69 7.67 12.56
CA GLY A 292 -17.95 6.89 11.58
C GLY A 292 -18.12 5.40 11.83
N GLU A 293 -18.24 4.62 10.75
CA GLU A 293 -18.32 3.15 10.79
C GLU A 293 -17.33 2.56 9.79
N GLY A 294 -16.56 1.57 10.25
CA GLY A 294 -15.69 0.78 9.36
C GLY A 294 -16.49 -0.27 8.58
N ASN A 295 -15.87 -0.80 7.53
CA ASN A 295 -16.43 -1.85 6.67
C ASN A 295 -15.52 -3.10 6.58
N SER A 296 -14.45 -3.18 7.38
CA SER A 296 -13.45 -4.25 7.32
C SER A 296 -12.83 -4.51 8.71
N SER A 297 -12.15 -5.66 8.83
CA SER A 297 -11.24 -5.98 9.95
C SER A 297 -9.83 -5.41 9.78
N GLY A 298 -9.51 -4.83 8.62
CA GLY A 298 -8.21 -4.20 8.38
C GLY A 298 -7.09 -5.21 8.12
N PHE A 299 -5.85 -4.82 8.44
CA PHE A 299 -4.66 -5.66 8.32
C PHE A 299 -3.88 -5.73 9.64
N ASP A 300 -2.98 -6.70 9.76
CA ASP A 300 -2.09 -6.84 10.91
C ASP A 300 -0.90 -5.88 10.81
N VAL A 301 -0.95 -4.81 11.60
CA VAL A 301 0.10 -3.78 11.66
C VAL A 301 1.36 -4.32 12.33
N SER A 302 1.25 -5.27 13.27
CA SER A 302 2.39 -5.82 14.03
C SER A 302 3.38 -6.54 13.13
N ARG A 303 2.92 -6.95 11.94
CA ARG A 303 3.77 -7.42 10.87
C ARG A 303 4.76 -6.37 10.42
N TYR A 304 4.56 -5.07 10.54
CA TYR A 304 5.45 -4.06 9.94
C TYR A 304 6.29 -3.30 10.97
N TYR A 305 5.73 -3.03 12.15
CA TYR A 305 6.41 -2.34 13.25
C TYR A 305 5.59 -2.52 14.54
N GLN A 306 6.21 -2.30 15.69
CA GLN A 306 5.54 -2.17 16.97
C GLN A 306 5.07 -0.73 17.17
N TYR A 307 3.85 -0.53 17.66
CA TYR A 307 3.28 0.80 17.88
C TYR A 307 2.47 0.92 19.18
N ASP A 308 2.05 -0.19 19.80
CA ASP A 308 1.21 -0.19 21.01
C ASP A 308 1.73 0.71 22.13
N PHE A 309 3.04 0.86 22.23
CA PHE A 309 3.67 1.71 23.24
C PHE A 309 3.53 3.22 22.99
N ALA A 310 3.30 3.60 21.74
CA ALA A 310 3.07 4.98 21.31
C ALA A 310 1.57 5.30 21.24
N MET A 311 0.70 4.32 21.51
CA MET A 311 -0.75 4.50 21.40
C MET A 311 -1.33 5.10 22.69
N ASP A 312 -2.00 6.24 22.57
CA ASP A 312 -2.75 6.88 23.64
C ASP A 312 -4.22 6.45 23.64
N ASP A 313 -4.89 6.66 24.79
CA ASP A 313 -6.34 6.55 24.85
C ASP A 313 -7.00 7.66 24.01
N ALA A 314 -7.98 7.29 23.19
CA ALA A 314 -8.65 8.23 22.28
C ALA A 314 -9.22 9.47 22.99
N GLN A 315 -9.71 9.35 24.23
CA GLN A 315 -10.24 10.49 24.99
C GLN A 315 -9.16 11.49 25.42
N SER A 316 -7.89 11.08 25.44
CA SER A 316 -6.76 11.93 25.81
C SER A 316 -6.23 12.74 24.62
N VAL A 317 -6.51 12.31 23.39
CA VAL A 317 -6.04 12.93 22.14
C VAL A 317 -6.34 14.44 22.06
N PRO A 318 -7.53 14.96 22.44
CA PRO A 318 -7.76 16.42 22.45
C PRO A 318 -6.78 17.20 23.33
N GLY A 319 -6.27 16.59 24.41
CA GLY A 319 -5.26 17.19 25.29
C GLY A 319 -3.86 17.28 24.67
N LEU A 320 -3.61 16.53 23.59
CA LEU A 320 -2.31 16.47 22.90
C LEU A 320 -2.18 17.49 21.77
N VAL A 321 -3.29 18.11 21.33
CA VAL A 321 -3.33 19.02 20.16
C VAL A 321 -2.32 20.16 20.26
N ALA A 322 -2.03 20.66 21.47
CA ALA A 322 -1.05 21.74 21.66
C ALA A 322 0.41 21.32 21.37
N GLN A 323 0.68 20.01 21.25
CA GLN A 323 1.97 19.43 20.89
C GLN A 323 2.06 19.14 19.38
N MET A 324 0.96 19.27 18.63
CA MET A 324 0.89 18.99 17.20
C MET A 324 1.20 20.26 16.40
N GLY A 325 2.17 20.18 15.49
CA GLY A 325 2.74 21.31 14.75
C GLY A 325 4.17 21.61 15.20
N CYS A 326 4.67 22.81 14.90
CA CYS A 326 6.05 23.17 15.20
C CYS A 326 6.32 23.34 16.70
N VAL A 327 7.50 22.89 17.14
CA VAL A 327 7.98 22.93 18.51
C VAL A 327 9.41 23.47 18.57
N ASP A 328 9.72 24.17 19.66
CA ASP A 328 11.02 24.83 19.81
C ASP A 328 12.14 23.82 20.15
N GLY A 329 13.29 23.93 19.48
CA GLY A 329 14.53 23.22 19.82
C GLY A 329 14.67 21.79 19.28
N ILE A 330 13.77 21.35 18.38
CA ILE A 330 13.78 20.00 17.79
C ILE A 330 14.91 19.78 16.78
N GLU A 331 15.58 20.84 16.31
CA GLU A 331 16.81 20.79 15.52
C GLU A 331 17.98 20.11 16.25
N SER A 332 17.89 20.03 17.58
CA SER A 332 18.85 19.32 18.42
C SER A 332 18.30 17.98 18.95
N ASP A 333 17.14 17.54 18.47
CA ASP A 333 16.50 16.30 18.91
C ASP A 333 17.26 15.05 18.43
N ILE A 334 17.16 13.97 19.19
CA ILE A 334 17.87 12.73 18.93
C ILE A 334 16.96 11.82 18.09
N ILE A 335 17.33 11.62 16.83
CA ILE A 335 16.61 10.72 15.91
C ILE A 335 17.20 9.30 16.01
N PRO A 336 16.43 8.28 16.42
CA PRO A 336 16.94 6.93 16.60
C PRO A 336 17.10 6.15 15.28
N PHE A 337 18.14 5.30 15.21
CA PHE A 337 18.26 4.23 14.23
C PHE A 337 18.81 2.93 14.89
N PRO A 338 18.15 1.77 14.78
CA PRO A 338 16.81 1.56 14.22
C PRO A 338 15.76 2.47 14.87
N GLY A 339 14.75 2.87 14.10
CA GLY A 339 13.70 3.74 14.61
C GLY A 339 12.84 3.05 15.68
N ASP A 340 12.05 3.84 16.40
CA ASP A 340 11.33 3.35 17.57
C ASP A 340 10.21 2.38 17.17
N GLY A 341 10.23 1.18 17.73
CA GLY A 341 9.33 0.10 17.35
C GLY A 341 9.71 -0.63 16.06
N ALA A 342 10.91 -0.41 15.51
CA ALA A 342 11.40 -1.22 14.39
C ALA A 342 11.44 -2.71 14.75
N ILE A 343 11.14 -3.57 13.79
CA ILE A 343 11.17 -5.03 13.93
C ILE A 343 11.94 -5.68 12.80
N GLY A 344 12.34 -6.95 12.96
CA GLY A 344 13.11 -7.65 11.94
C GLY A 344 14.51 -7.08 11.79
N VAL A 345 15.06 -6.50 12.86
CA VAL A 345 16.44 -5.98 12.86
C VAL A 345 17.39 -7.16 12.79
N VAL A 346 18.17 -7.23 11.71
CA VAL A 346 19.12 -8.31 11.45
C VAL A 346 20.50 -8.01 12.03
N ARG A 347 21.35 -9.01 12.13
CA ARG A 347 22.72 -8.85 12.63
C ARG A 347 23.53 -7.89 11.76
N GLY A 348 24.43 -7.18 12.41
CA GLY A 348 25.22 -6.12 11.79
C GLY A 348 24.47 -4.79 11.62
N THR A 349 23.17 -4.71 11.94
CA THR A 349 22.46 -3.43 11.99
C THR A 349 23.07 -2.54 13.07
N GLN A 350 23.61 -1.39 12.66
CA GLN A 350 24.23 -0.45 13.57
C GLN A 350 23.16 0.30 14.39
N ILE A 351 23.33 0.31 15.71
CA ILE A 351 22.57 1.22 16.59
C ILE A 351 23.28 2.57 16.56
N ALA A 352 22.56 3.62 16.15
CA ALA A 352 23.07 4.97 16.00
C ALA A 352 21.96 6.00 16.22
N CYS A 353 22.33 7.26 16.33
CA CYS A 353 21.38 8.37 16.25
C CYS A 353 21.81 9.39 15.20
N GLY A 354 20.87 10.24 14.78
CA GLY A 354 21.16 11.39 13.93
C GLY A 354 22.16 12.36 14.56
N ASP A 355 22.91 13.08 13.72
CA ASP A 355 23.93 14.03 14.17
C ASP A 355 23.31 15.32 14.75
N ILE A 356 23.81 15.75 15.89
CA ILE A 356 23.45 17.03 16.54
C ILE A 356 24.61 18.02 16.40
N GLU A 357 24.30 19.27 16.04
CA GLU A 357 25.32 20.31 15.87
C GLU A 357 26.08 20.54 17.18
N GLY A 358 27.41 20.61 17.09
CA GLY A 358 28.26 20.84 18.25
C GLY A 358 28.46 19.63 19.17
N ALA A 359 27.75 18.51 18.98
CA ALA A 359 28.03 17.27 19.70
C ALA A 359 29.38 16.66 19.26
N THR A 360 30.16 16.16 20.22
CA THR A 360 31.48 15.55 19.95
C THR A 360 31.53 14.04 20.16
N GLY A 361 30.46 13.47 20.71
CA GLY A 361 30.38 12.07 21.05
C GLY A 361 29.03 11.72 21.66
N TYR A 362 28.81 10.42 21.84
CA TYR A 362 27.57 9.86 22.37
C TYR A 362 27.87 8.67 23.28
N ILE A 363 27.17 8.60 24.41
CA ILE A 363 27.16 7.46 25.32
C ILE A 363 25.86 6.70 25.07
N TYR A 364 25.99 5.47 24.59
CA TYR A 364 24.86 4.57 24.37
C TYR A 364 24.66 3.69 25.59
N LYS A 365 23.41 3.50 25.99
CA LYS A 365 23.00 2.49 26.96
C LYS A 365 21.96 1.58 26.32
N VAL A 366 22.18 0.28 26.43
CA VAL A 366 21.30 -0.73 25.83
C VAL A 366 21.00 -1.81 26.87
N GLY A 367 19.82 -2.40 26.79
CA GLY A 367 19.39 -3.53 27.61
C GLY A 367 18.16 -4.22 27.05
N THR A 368 17.77 -5.35 27.63
CA THR A 368 16.54 -6.09 27.28
C THR A 368 15.35 -5.72 28.17
N SER A 369 15.54 -4.72 29.04
CA SER A 369 14.50 -4.12 29.86
C SER A 369 14.71 -2.61 29.89
N PRO A 370 13.64 -1.80 29.82
CA PRO A 370 13.74 -0.35 29.81
C PRO A 370 14.31 0.22 31.13
N ASP A 371 14.20 -0.52 32.24
CA ASP A 371 14.68 -0.09 33.56
C ASP A 371 16.13 -0.51 33.86
N ALA A 372 16.77 -1.27 32.97
CA ALA A 372 18.06 -1.92 33.21
C ALA A 372 19.06 -1.70 32.06
N LEU A 373 19.17 -0.46 31.58
CA LEU A 373 20.09 -0.10 30.50
C LEU A 373 21.55 -0.01 31.01
N GLN A 374 22.48 -0.60 30.27
CA GLN A 374 23.92 -0.55 30.58
C GLN A 374 24.68 0.16 29.47
N GLN A 375 25.68 0.96 29.85
CA GLN A 375 26.54 1.62 28.88
C GLN A 375 27.31 0.57 28.06
N CYS A 376 27.30 0.72 26.74
CA CYS A 376 28.00 -0.17 25.83
C CYS A 376 28.56 0.60 24.63
N ASP A 377 29.51 -0.02 23.93
CA ASP A 377 29.83 0.35 22.56
C ASP A 377 28.80 -0.33 21.64
N PRO A 378 27.93 0.43 20.96
CA PRO A 378 26.90 -0.15 20.11
C PRO A 378 27.48 -0.97 18.93
N ALA A 379 28.70 -0.67 18.48
CA ALA A 379 29.35 -1.43 17.42
C ALA A 379 29.89 -2.79 17.88
N ALA A 380 30.12 -2.95 19.19
CA ALA A 380 30.59 -4.20 19.80
C ALA A 380 29.45 -5.00 20.46
N LEU A 381 28.20 -4.53 20.37
CA LEU A 381 27.06 -5.20 20.97
C LEU A 381 26.67 -6.44 20.17
N GLU A 382 26.76 -7.61 20.81
CA GLU A 382 26.26 -8.87 20.23
C GLU A 382 24.76 -8.99 20.47
N LEU A 383 23.98 -8.55 19.48
CA LEU A 383 22.54 -8.72 19.46
C LEU A 383 22.16 -10.20 19.37
N GLN A 384 21.05 -10.57 20.03
CA GLN A 384 20.48 -11.92 20.02
C GLN A 384 19.24 -11.95 19.12
N PRO A 385 18.94 -13.09 18.46
CA PRO A 385 17.72 -13.24 17.68
C PRO A 385 16.46 -13.13 18.55
N ALA A 386 15.32 -12.75 17.93
CA ALA A 386 13.99 -12.67 18.55
C ALA A 386 13.95 -11.91 19.88
N THR A 387 14.74 -10.84 20.01
CA THR A 387 14.93 -10.11 21.27
C THR A 387 14.55 -8.65 21.09
N THR A 388 13.67 -8.16 21.97
CA THR A 388 13.40 -6.72 22.08
C THR A 388 14.48 -6.05 22.91
N TYR A 389 15.14 -5.06 22.32
CA TYR A 389 16.11 -4.22 22.97
C TYR A 389 15.52 -2.84 23.23
N TYR A 390 15.89 -2.30 24.39
CA TYR A 390 15.63 -0.92 24.80
C TYR A 390 16.95 -0.19 24.82
N TRP A 391 16.96 1.05 24.37
CA TRP A 391 18.17 1.83 24.34
C TRP A 391 17.94 3.33 24.51
N GLN A 392 18.97 3.99 25.00
CA GLN A 392 19.00 5.42 25.25
C GLN A 392 20.38 5.93 24.87
N VAL A 393 20.43 7.17 24.39
CA VAL A 393 21.69 7.83 24.07
C VAL A 393 21.78 9.18 24.78
N THR A 394 22.98 9.48 25.28
CA THR A 394 23.32 10.74 25.91
C THR A 394 24.46 11.39 25.14
N VAL A 395 24.33 12.66 24.78
CA VAL A 395 25.41 13.44 24.15
C VAL A 395 26.59 13.57 25.12
N ASP A 396 27.80 13.25 24.66
CA ASP A 396 29.04 13.33 25.44
C ASP A 396 29.99 14.37 24.83
N GLY A 397 30.03 15.53 25.48
CA GLY A 397 30.82 16.67 25.07
C GLY A 397 30.13 17.59 24.06
N GLY A 398 30.72 18.76 23.85
CA GLY A 398 30.12 19.80 23.01
C GLY A 398 29.06 20.64 23.72
N GLU A 399 28.30 21.40 22.94
CA GLU A 399 27.27 22.33 23.42
C GLU A 399 26.11 21.61 24.13
N TYR A 400 25.74 20.43 23.65
CA TYR A 400 24.60 19.64 24.16
C TYR A 400 25.01 18.54 25.15
N SER A 401 26.21 18.61 25.71
CA SER A 401 26.72 17.58 26.65
C SER A 401 25.73 17.31 27.79
N GLY A 402 25.38 16.03 27.99
CA GLY A 402 24.41 15.57 28.97
C GLY A 402 22.96 15.50 28.46
N LYS A 403 22.64 16.03 27.28
CA LYS A 403 21.32 15.85 26.66
C LYS A 403 21.07 14.37 26.41
N THR A 404 19.95 13.86 26.88
CA THR A 404 19.62 12.43 26.88
C THR A 404 18.29 12.20 26.17
N SER A 405 18.23 11.18 25.33
CA SER A 405 17.00 10.77 24.65
C SER A 405 15.97 10.14 25.58
N GLY A 406 14.74 9.97 25.11
CA GLY A 406 13.84 8.96 25.67
C GLY A 406 14.40 7.55 25.50
N VAL A 407 13.73 6.56 26.10
CA VAL A 407 14.07 5.15 25.86
C VAL A 407 13.36 4.66 24.61
N PHE A 408 14.14 4.35 23.58
CA PHE A 408 13.69 3.78 22.31
C PHE A 408 13.70 2.25 22.37
N ARG A 409 13.01 1.59 21.44
CA ARG A 409 13.02 0.13 21.31
C ARG A 409 13.12 -0.35 19.87
N PHE A 410 13.65 -1.55 19.70
CA PHE A 410 13.52 -2.33 18.46
C PHE A 410 13.52 -3.83 18.79
N THR A 411 13.05 -4.65 17.86
CA THR A 411 13.05 -6.11 17.99
C THR A 411 13.86 -6.74 16.86
N THR A 412 14.82 -7.59 17.22
CA THR A 412 15.61 -8.34 16.25
C THR A 412 14.78 -9.41 15.56
N ALA A 413 15.15 -9.75 14.32
CA ALA A 413 14.55 -10.88 13.62
C ALA A 413 14.78 -12.18 14.43
N PRO A 414 13.89 -13.18 14.35
CA PRO A 414 14.18 -14.53 14.80
C PRO A 414 15.26 -15.18 13.92
N ALA A 415 15.81 -16.31 14.36
CA ALA A 415 16.83 -17.02 13.58
C ALA A 415 16.24 -17.59 12.28
N GLU A 416 15.00 -18.08 12.31
CA GLU A 416 14.29 -18.53 11.12
C GLU A 416 13.71 -17.39 10.27
N ALA A 417 13.40 -17.70 9.02
CA ALA A 417 12.62 -16.83 8.15
C ALA A 417 11.18 -16.67 8.67
N THR A 418 10.57 -15.51 8.44
CA THR A 418 9.21 -15.20 8.94
C THR A 418 8.37 -14.43 7.94
N TYR A 419 7.09 -14.23 8.25
CA TYR A 419 6.17 -13.37 7.48
C TYR A 419 6.11 -13.74 5.99
N PRO A 420 5.68 -14.97 5.67
CA PRO A 420 5.60 -15.46 4.30
C PRO A 420 4.60 -14.68 3.44
N THR A 421 4.89 -14.59 2.14
CA THR A 421 3.96 -14.18 1.08
C THR A 421 3.95 -15.30 0.03
N PRO A 422 2.80 -15.95 -0.27
CA PRO A 422 1.48 -15.76 0.34
C PRO A 422 1.46 -15.96 1.86
N PHE A 423 0.46 -15.40 2.53
CA PHE A 423 0.34 -15.52 3.98
C PHE A 423 0.11 -16.98 4.38
N ASP A 424 0.62 -17.36 5.56
CA ASP A 424 0.35 -18.70 6.07
C ASP A 424 -1.17 -18.90 6.28
N GLY A 425 -1.69 -19.97 5.70
CA GLY A 425 -3.11 -20.31 5.69
C GLY A 425 -3.95 -19.50 4.70
N GLU A 426 -3.35 -18.76 3.77
CA GLU A 426 -4.11 -17.95 2.79
C GLU A 426 -4.99 -18.84 1.89
N GLN A 427 -6.29 -18.54 1.81
CA GLN A 427 -7.28 -19.36 1.07
C GLN A 427 -7.62 -18.84 -0.33
N HIS A 428 -7.20 -17.61 -0.66
CA HIS A 428 -7.48 -16.94 -1.93
C HIS A 428 -6.20 -16.42 -2.58
N ALA A 429 -5.11 -17.16 -2.43
CA ALA A 429 -3.79 -16.73 -2.89
C ALA A 429 -3.79 -16.56 -4.41
N SER A 430 -3.38 -15.37 -4.87
CA SER A 430 -3.12 -15.12 -6.28
C SER A 430 -1.89 -15.94 -6.72
N LEU A 431 -2.02 -16.72 -7.79
CA LEU A 431 -0.91 -17.50 -8.34
C LEU A 431 -0.06 -16.72 -9.35
N ARG A 432 -0.38 -15.45 -9.56
CA ARG A 432 0.34 -14.55 -10.48
C ARG A 432 0.40 -13.13 -9.92
N GLU A 433 1.39 -12.37 -10.35
CA GLU A 433 1.62 -11.00 -9.88
C GLU A 433 1.97 -10.03 -11.02
N VAL A 434 1.90 -8.74 -10.71
CA VAL A 434 2.17 -7.65 -11.65
C VAL A 434 3.66 -7.34 -11.66
N ASP A 435 4.31 -7.47 -12.82
CA ASP A 435 5.73 -7.13 -13.03
C ASP A 435 5.92 -5.82 -13.83
N GLY A 436 4.85 -5.21 -14.32
CA GLY A 436 4.92 -3.98 -15.09
C GLY A 436 3.56 -3.43 -15.49
N SER A 437 3.52 -2.23 -16.05
CA SER A 437 2.27 -1.58 -16.46
C SER A 437 1.74 -2.04 -17.81
N THR A 438 2.59 -2.60 -18.66
CA THR A 438 2.25 -3.02 -20.04
C THR A 438 2.87 -4.37 -20.37
N SER A 439 2.83 -5.30 -19.42
CA SER A 439 3.33 -6.67 -19.56
C SER A 439 2.34 -7.65 -18.93
N PRO A 440 2.24 -8.89 -19.45
CA PRO A 440 1.49 -9.96 -18.80
C PRO A 440 1.90 -10.15 -17.33
N CYS A 441 0.99 -10.66 -16.51
CA CYS A 441 1.30 -11.09 -15.15
C CYS A 441 2.31 -12.24 -15.17
N VAL A 442 3.23 -12.24 -14.21
CA VAL A 442 4.23 -13.28 -14.03
C VAL A 442 3.78 -14.29 -12.96
N PRO A 443 4.28 -15.53 -12.95
CA PRO A 443 3.99 -16.48 -11.88
C PRO A 443 4.34 -15.90 -10.50
N LEU A 444 3.55 -16.25 -9.49
CA LEU A 444 3.78 -15.85 -8.11
C LEU A 444 5.20 -16.25 -7.65
N SER A 445 5.91 -15.29 -7.08
CA SER A 445 7.08 -15.56 -6.24
C SER A 445 6.69 -15.74 -4.77
N LEU A 446 7.27 -16.75 -4.12
CA LEU A 446 7.23 -16.87 -2.67
C LEU A 446 8.26 -15.90 -2.08
N ARG A 447 7.84 -15.10 -1.09
CA ARG A 447 8.72 -14.13 -0.39
C ARG A 447 8.61 -14.29 1.11
N TRP A 448 9.67 -13.95 1.84
CA TRP A 448 9.71 -14.00 3.30
C TRP A 448 10.54 -12.84 3.86
N ARG A 449 10.62 -12.75 5.19
CA ARG A 449 11.60 -11.91 5.87
C ARG A 449 12.82 -12.69 6.28
N GLU A 450 13.94 -12.02 6.11
CA GLU A 450 15.27 -12.48 6.47
C GLU A 450 15.35 -12.93 7.93
N GLY A 451 16.02 -14.07 8.14
CA GLY A 451 16.39 -14.54 9.47
C GLY A 451 17.59 -13.76 10.00
N PHE A 452 17.70 -13.63 11.31
CA PHE A 452 18.62 -12.73 12.00
C PHE A 452 20.07 -12.72 11.47
N ASP A 453 20.61 -13.89 11.15
CA ASP A 453 21.99 -14.10 10.70
C ASP A 453 22.06 -14.75 9.30
N ALA A 454 20.98 -14.72 8.53
CA ALA A 454 20.86 -15.47 7.29
C ALA A 454 21.78 -14.89 6.18
N GLU A 455 22.50 -15.78 5.48
CA GLU A 455 23.30 -15.48 4.28
C GLU A 455 22.76 -16.21 3.04
N GLY A 456 21.77 -17.09 3.24
CA GLY A 456 21.14 -17.87 2.18
C GLY A 456 20.02 -18.73 2.74
N TYR A 457 19.23 -19.30 1.84
CA TYR A 457 18.02 -20.01 2.18
C TYR A 457 17.89 -21.30 1.38
N THR A 458 17.33 -22.33 2.01
CA THR A 458 16.85 -23.52 1.30
C THR A 458 15.32 -23.56 1.41
N VAL A 459 14.65 -23.47 0.27
CA VAL A 459 13.20 -23.48 0.15
C VAL A 459 12.72 -24.88 -0.20
N TYR A 460 11.71 -25.34 0.52
CA TYR A 460 11.01 -26.60 0.29
C TYR A 460 9.57 -26.28 -0.04
N MET A 461 9.03 -26.89 -1.09
CA MET A 461 7.62 -26.75 -1.44
C MET A 461 7.07 -28.08 -1.93
N GLY A 462 5.91 -28.47 -1.40
CA GLY A 462 5.24 -29.71 -1.71
C GLY A 462 3.72 -29.55 -1.61
N THR A 463 3.02 -30.66 -1.79
CA THR A 463 1.57 -30.78 -1.66
C THR A 463 1.16 -31.55 -0.40
N ASP A 464 2.13 -32.10 0.34
CA ASP A 464 1.94 -32.69 1.67
C ASP A 464 2.55 -31.78 2.75
N SER A 465 1.82 -31.62 3.86
CA SER A 465 2.28 -30.89 5.04
C SER A 465 3.56 -31.45 5.69
N SER A 466 3.91 -32.71 5.44
CA SER A 466 5.19 -33.27 5.90
C SER A 466 6.39 -32.80 5.08
N LEU A 467 6.15 -32.25 3.87
CA LEU A 467 7.16 -31.91 2.87
C LEU A 467 8.02 -33.10 2.41
N ASP A 468 7.54 -34.34 2.58
CA ASP A 468 8.24 -35.53 2.09
C ASP A 468 8.28 -35.60 0.55
N ASP A 469 7.37 -34.88 -0.12
CA ASP A 469 7.30 -34.74 -1.58
C ASP A 469 8.05 -33.50 -2.12
N ALA A 470 8.64 -32.69 -1.24
CA ALA A 470 9.29 -31.44 -1.59
C ALA A 470 10.75 -31.63 -2.03
N GLU A 471 11.18 -30.85 -3.03
CA GLU A 471 12.59 -30.70 -3.39
C GLU A 471 13.22 -29.50 -2.66
N ALA A 472 14.51 -29.62 -2.33
CA ALA A 472 15.29 -28.57 -1.69
C ALA A 472 15.87 -27.60 -2.73
N ASN A 473 15.54 -26.31 -2.62
CA ASN A 473 15.94 -25.28 -3.58
C ASN A 473 16.73 -24.17 -2.88
N TYR A 474 18.03 -24.04 -3.18
CA TYR A 474 18.88 -23.01 -2.58
C TYR A 474 18.74 -21.66 -3.31
N VAL A 475 18.62 -20.59 -2.55
CA VAL A 475 18.63 -19.19 -3.03
C VAL A 475 19.41 -18.29 -2.08
N GLU A 476 19.96 -17.19 -2.60
CA GLU A 476 20.71 -16.19 -1.82
C GLU A 476 19.84 -15.00 -1.37
N THR A 477 18.59 -14.93 -1.86
CA THR A 477 17.67 -13.79 -1.64
C THR A 477 16.37 -14.25 -0.98
N GLU A 478 15.62 -13.32 -0.38
CA GLU A 478 14.33 -13.56 0.30
C GLU A 478 13.15 -13.83 -0.65
N GLU A 479 13.43 -14.38 -1.82
CA GLU A 479 12.47 -14.63 -2.89
C GLU A 479 12.82 -15.88 -3.67
N TRP A 480 11.81 -16.70 -3.97
CA TRP A 480 11.93 -17.85 -4.85
C TRP A 480 10.64 -18.07 -5.65
N GLN A 481 10.77 -18.30 -6.95
CA GLN A 481 9.63 -18.55 -7.85
C GLN A 481 9.50 -20.07 -8.13
N PRO A 482 8.43 -20.75 -7.65
CA PRO A 482 8.24 -22.20 -7.79
C PRO A 482 7.90 -22.69 -9.21
N GLY A 483 7.76 -21.78 -10.18
CA GLY A 483 7.25 -22.11 -11.51
C GLY A 483 5.73 -22.27 -11.54
N SER A 484 5.21 -23.15 -12.40
CA SER A 484 3.76 -23.32 -12.61
C SER A 484 3.06 -23.97 -11.41
N LEU A 485 2.06 -23.29 -10.86
CA LEU A 485 1.21 -23.77 -9.78
C LEU A 485 -0.18 -24.15 -10.30
N ARG A 486 -0.84 -25.10 -9.64
CA ARG A 486 -2.19 -25.56 -9.97
C ARG A 486 -3.22 -24.82 -9.12
N TYR A 487 -4.28 -24.34 -9.77
CA TYR A 487 -5.39 -23.69 -9.08
C TYR A 487 -6.16 -24.70 -8.21
N GLY A 488 -6.64 -24.26 -7.05
CA GLY A 488 -7.35 -25.10 -6.07
C GLY A 488 -6.48 -26.12 -5.33
N GLN A 489 -5.18 -26.21 -5.64
CA GLN A 489 -4.24 -27.03 -4.89
C GLN A 489 -3.75 -26.27 -3.65
N THR A 490 -3.79 -26.94 -2.50
CA THR A 490 -3.09 -26.47 -1.31
C THR A 490 -1.61 -26.83 -1.42
N TYR A 491 -0.75 -25.85 -1.24
CA TYR A 491 0.70 -26.03 -1.17
C TYR A 491 1.18 -25.82 0.25
N TYR A 492 2.17 -26.61 0.64
CA TYR A 492 2.91 -26.46 1.89
C TYR A 492 4.34 -26.11 1.54
N TRP A 493 4.94 -25.19 2.28
CA TRP A 493 6.31 -24.76 2.03
C TRP A 493 7.01 -24.29 3.30
N ARG A 494 8.34 -24.35 3.28
CA ARG A 494 9.21 -23.97 4.40
C ARG A 494 10.48 -23.34 3.87
N VAL A 495 11.03 -22.42 4.64
CA VAL A 495 12.33 -21.79 4.35
C VAL A 495 13.28 -22.04 5.51
N ASP A 496 14.39 -22.73 5.23
CA ASP A 496 15.48 -22.93 6.18
C ASP A 496 16.56 -21.86 5.94
N ALA A 497 16.84 -21.03 6.93
CA ALA A 497 17.84 -19.96 6.86
C ALA A 497 19.22 -20.50 7.24
N THR A 498 20.23 -20.25 6.40
CA THR A 498 21.62 -20.68 6.63
C THR A 498 22.47 -19.46 6.97
N ALA A 499 23.16 -19.50 8.10
CA ALA A 499 24.05 -18.42 8.53
C ALA A 499 25.46 -18.55 7.94
N ALA A 500 26.27 -17.49 8.08
CA ALA A 500 27.66 -17.44 7.59
C ALA A 500 28.58 -18.56 8.15
N ASP A 501 28.29 -19.05 9.36
CA ASP A 501 29.03 -20.14 9.98
C ASP A 501 28.55 -21.55 9.56
N GLY A 502 27.54 -21.61 8.68
CA GLY A 502 26.92 -22.83 8.19
C GLY A 502 25.84 -23.42 9.10
N SER A 503 25.51 -22.77 10.21
CA SER A 503 24.36 -23.17 11.03
C SER A 503 23.04 -22.92 10.28
N VAL A 504 22.05 -23.78 10.51
CA VAL A 504 20.75 -23.74 9.83
C VAL A 504 19.64 -23.56 10.85
N ALA A 505 18.84 -22.52 10.68
CA ALA A 505 17.58 -22.31 11.40
C ALA A 505 16.43 -22.82 10.53
N THR A 506 15.80 -23.92 10.96
CA THR A 506 14.64 -24.51 10.28
C THR A 506 13.41 -23.64 10.50
N GLY A 507 12.75 -23.24 9.42
CA GLY A 507 11.55 -22.41 9.50
C GLY A 507 10.27 -23.20 9.82
N ASP A 508 9.19 -22.46 10.01
CA ASP A 508 7.85 -23.04 10.11
C ASP A 508 7.35 -23.53 8.74
N VAL A 509 6.49 -24.55 8.75
CA VAL A 509 5.78 -24.99 7.54
C VAL A 509 4.55 -24.14 7.35
N TRP A 510 4.56 -23.33 6.29
CA TRP A 510 3.47 -22.48 5.87
C TRP A 510 2.61 -23.14 4.80
N SER A 511 1.39 -22.65 4.62
CA SER A 511 0.50 -23.14 3.58
C SER A 511 -0.25 -22.02 2.86
N PHE A 512 -0.64 -22.27 1.61
CA PHE A 512 -1.60 -21.42 0.90
C PHE A 512 -2.40 -22.25 -0.11
N THR A 513 -3.57 -21.74 -0.46
CA THR A 513 -4.47 -22.30 -1.46
C THR A 513 -4.99 -21.17 -2.33
N SER A 514 -5.12 -21.42 -3.63
CA SER A 514 -5.77 -20.51 -4.56
C SER A 514 -7.23 -20.91 -4.78
N ASP A 515 -8.02 -19.95 -5.24
CA ASP A 515 -9.36 -20.27 -5.75
C ASP A 515 -9.28 -21.20 -6.97
N ILE A 516 -10.39 -21.83 -7.31
CA ILE A 516 -10.52 -22.63 -8.53
C ILE A 516 -11.86 -22.37 -9.19
N SER A 517 -11.83 -22.25 -10.51
CA SER A 517 -13.02 -22.21 -11.36
C SER A 517 -12.83 -23.17 -12.52
N HIS A 518 -13.88 -23.89 -12.91
CA HIS A 518 -13.80 -24.91 -13.94
C HIS A 518 -14.37 -24.44 -15.27
N ALA A 519 -13.70 -24.79 -16.36
CA ALA A 519 -14.21 -24.62 -17.72
C ALA A 519 -14.67 -25.94 -18.34
N HIS A 520 -15.73 -25.88 -19.14
CA HIS A 520 -16.33 -27.01 -19.84
C HIS A 520 -16.57 -26.69 -21.31
N GLU A 521 -16.87 -27.71 -22.13
CA GLU A 521 -17.27 -27.51 -23.52
C GLU A 521 -18.55 -26.66 -23.60
N GLY A 522 -18.56 -25.67 -24.49
CA GLY A 522 -19.59 -24.65 -24.60
C GLY A 522 -19.15 -23.34 -23.96
N ARG A 523 -20.12 -22.54 -23.53
CA ARG A 523 -19.88 -21.21 -22.99
C ARG A 523 -19.43 -21.26 -21.54
N ASN A 524 -18.37 -20.51 -21.24
CA ASN A 524 -17.88 -20.23 -19.90
C ASN A 524 -17.87 -18.72 -19.70
N GLU A 525 -18.71 -18.28 -18.77
CA GLU A 525 -18.90 -16.88 -18.39
C GLU A 525 -17.73 -16.40 -17.52
N VAL A 526 -17.03 -15.35 -17.96
CA VAL A 526 -15.73 -15.05 -17.35
C VAL A 526 -15.81 -14.41 -15.97
N GLU A 527 -16.94 -13.84 -15.61
CA GLU A 527 -17.24 -13.39 -14.25
C GLU A 527 -17.26 -14.54 -13.23
N HIS A 528 -17.24 -15.80 -13.69
CA HIS A 528 -17.01 -16.97 -12.84
C HIS A 528 -15.55 -17.43 -12.79
N ALA A 529 -14.66 -16.84 -13.60
CA ALA A 529 -13.23 -17.16 -13.58
C ALA A 529 -12.58 -16.73 -12.26
N VAL A 530 -11.48 -17.39 -11.90
CA VAL A 530 -10.55 -16.83 -10.90
C VAL A 530 -9.92 -15.59 -11.50
N ARG A 531 -9.93 -14.48 -10.77
CA ARG A 531 -9.37 -13.19 -11.21
C ARG A 531 -8.18 -12.82 -10.34
N GLY A 532 -7.24 -12.07 -10.91
CA GLY A 532 -6.18 -11.45 -10.12
C GLY A 532 -5.63 -10.18 -10.75
N ALA A 533 -4.71 -9.54 -10.01
CA ALA A 533 -4.16 -8.23 -10.33
C ALA A 533 -5.27 -7.17 -10.56
N LEU A 534 -5.23 -6.41 -11.65
CA LEU A 534 -6.22 -5.35 -11.93
C LEU A 534 -7.46 -5.84 -12.70
N CYS A 535 -7.90 -7.07 -12.43
CA CYS A 535 -9.12 -7.64 -13.01
C CYS A 535 -10.28 -7.64 -12.01
N PHE A 536 -11.42 -7.09 -12.40
CA PHE A 536 -12.60 -6.93 -11.53
C PHE A 536 -13.89 -7.21 -12.29
N PRO A 537 -14.99 -7.60 -11.63
CA PRO A 537 -16.30 -7.63 -12.27
C PRO A 537 -16.81 -6.19 -12.53
N GLU A 538 -17.48 -5.99 -13.65
CA GLU A 538 -18.23 -4.76 -13.97
C GLU A 538 -19.67 -5.14 -14.29
N LEU A 539 -20.61 -4.66 -13.47
CA LEU A 539 -22.05 -4.87 -13.66
C LEU A 539 -22.60 -3.92 -14.72
N ASP A 540 -23.47 -4.42 -15.59
CA ASP A 540 -24.24 -3.63 -16.56
C ASP A 540 -25.38 -2.88 -15.87
N ASN A 541 -25.02 -1.82 -15.13
CA ASN A 541 -25.97 -0.98 -14.40
C ASN A 541 -26.45 0.25 -15.21
N GLN A 542 -26.05 0.38 -16.48
CA GLN A 542 -26.45 1.48 -17.37
C GLN A 542 -26.95 0.91 -18.71
N PRO A 543 -28.25 1.09 -19.05
CA PRO A 543 -28.95 0.29 -20.07
C PRO A 543 -28.57 0.54 -21.56
N SER A 544 -27.35 0.98 -21.91
CA SER A 544 -27.08 1.39 -23.30
C SER A 544 -25.66 1.34 -23.86
N TRP A 545 -24.62 0.82 -23.17
CA TRP A 545 -23.25 0.95 -23.71
C TRP A 545 -22.46 -0.36 -23.84
N ILE A 546 -22.72 -1.37 -23.01
CA ILE A 546 -22.30 -2.77 -23.20
C ILE A 546 -23.53 -3.65 -22.98
N LEU A 547 -23.64 -4.77 -23.71
CA LEU A 547 -24.66 -5.79 -23.49
C LEU A 547 -23.92 -7.11 -23.27
N ALA A 548 -23.40 -7.31 -22.06
CA ALA A 548 -22.76 -8.56 -21.66
C ALA A 548 -23.82 -9.66 -21.51
N SER A 549 -23.45 -10.94 -21.61
CA SER A 549 -24.42 -12.03 -21.76
C SER A 549 -25.16 -12.44 -20.48
N ASN A 550 -24.77 -11.92 -19.32
CA ASN A 550 -25.50 -12.09 -18.05
C ASN A 550 -25.55 -10.82 -17.17
N ASP A 551 -25.52 -9.64 -17.80
CA ASP A 551 -25.51 -8.33 -17.13
C ASP A 551 -24.22 -8.05 -16.30
N SER A 552 -23.15 -8.82 -16.51
CA SER A 552 -21.81 -8.58 -15.96
C SER A 552 -20.72 -8.98 -16.95
N CYS A 553 -19.53 -8.40 -16.82
CA CYS A 553 -18.32 -8.84 -17.52
C CYS A 553 -17.12 -8.70 -16.57
N ASN A 554 -15.95 -9.21 -16.95
CA ASN A 554 -14.71 -8.83 -16.27
C ASN A 554 -14.05 -7.66 -17.00
N VAL A 555 -13.53 -6.71 -16.22
CA VAL A 555 -12.82 -5.54 -16.69
C VAL A 555 -11.40 -5.52 -16.15
N GLY A 556 -10.47 -5.27 -17.06
CA GLY A 556 -9.13 -4.80 -16.74
C GLY A 556 -9.09 -3.30 -16.54
N ASP A 557 -8.66 -2.82 -15.37
CA ASP A 557 -8.29 -1.42 -15.22
C ASP A 557 -6.93 -1.12 -15.90
N GLN A 558 -6.43 0.12 -15.83
CA GLN A 558 -5.15 0.49 -16.42
C GLN A 558 -4.01 -0.33 -15.80
N GLY A 559 -3.40 -1.22 -16.59
CA GLY A 559 -2.34 -2.14 -16.16
C GLY A 559 -2.71 -3.60 -16.49
N PRO A 560 -1.92 -4.58 -16.03
CA PRO A 560 -2.19 -5.98 -16.30
C PRO A 560 -3.18 -6.62 -15.34
N GLY A 561 -3.89 -7.61 -15.86
CA GLY A 561 -4.78 -8.48 -15.11
C GLY A 561 -5.00 -9.80 -15.83
N TYR A 562 -5.55 -10.77 -15.11
CA TYR A 562 -5.79 -12.09 -15.65
C TYR A 562 -7.08 -12.71 -15.12
N MET A 563 -7.57 -13.68 -15.89
CA MET A 563 -8.77 -14.45 -15.64
C MET A 563 -8.47 -15.90 -15.97
N SER A 564 -8.74 -16.82 -15.06
CA SER A 564 -8.30 -18.21 -15.18
C SER A 564 -9.42 -19.21 -14.88
N PHE A 565 -9.43 -20.27 -15.68
CA PHE A 565 -10.23 -21.48 -15.48
C PHE A 565 -9.33 -22.72 -15.53
N VAL A 566 -9.78 -23.81 -14.91
CA VAL A 566 -9.19 -25.14 -15.04
C VAL A 566 -10.08 -25.98 -15.94
N TRP A 567 -9.52 -26.53 -17.02
CA TRP A 567 -10.23 -27.38 -17.96
C TRP A 567 -10.57 -28.74 -17.32
N VAL A 568 -11.84 -29.16 -17.40
CA VAL A 568 -12.30 -30.45 -16.86
C VAL A 568 -12.84 -31.41 -17.93
N GLY A 569 -12.77 -31.03 -19.21
CA GLY A 569 -13.24 -31.88 -20.31
C GLY A 569 -12.20 -32.88 -20.82
N GLU A 570 -12.58 -33.62 -21.85
CA GLU A 570 -11.73 -34.66 -22.47
C GLU A 570 -10.51 -34.07 -23.16
N ALA A 571 -9.44 -34.87 -23.23
CA ALA A 571 -8.21 -34.48 -23.93
C ALA A 571 -8.43 -34.45 -25.45
N ALA A 572 -8.40 -33.26 -26.04
CA ALA A 572 -8.60 -33.04 -27.49
C ALA A 572 -8.10 -31.66 -27.92
N GLU A 573 -8.22 -31.36 -29.21
CA GLU A 573 -8.04 -30.01 -29.76
C GLU A 573 -9.37 -29.27 -29.80
N TYR A 574 -9.39 -28.05 -29.25
CA TYR A 574 -10.57 -27.19 -29.17
C TYR A 574 -10.33 -25.85 -29.87
N ASP A 575 -11.38 -25.31 -30.45
CA ASP A 575 -11.44 -23.91 -30.87
C ASP A 575 -12.01 -23.09 -29.71
N ILE A 576 -11.32 -22.01 -29.33
CA ILE A 576 -11.67 -21.15 -28.21
C ILE A 576 -12.03 -19.77 -28.74
N THR A 577 -13.28 -19.37 -28.58
CA THR A 577 -13.79 -18.06 -28.97
C THR A 577 -13.82 -17.13 -27.76
N THR A 578 -12.99 -16.10 -27.75
CA THR A 578 -13.00 -15.05 -26.72
C THR A 578 -13.86 -13.89 -27.19
N ALA A 579 -14.85 -13.47 -26.38
CA ALA A 579 -15.66 -12.29 -26.63
C ALA A 579 -15.18 -11.11 -25.78
N TYR A 580 -14.84 -10.00 -26.42
CA TYR A 580 -14.29 -8.81 -25.77
C TYR A 580 -14.89 -7.53 -26.34
N PHE A 581 -14.83 -6.45 -25.57
CA PHE A 581 -15.27 -5.12 -25.99
C PHE A 581 -14.09 -4.26 -26.45
N ASP A 582 -14.18 -3.68 -27.64
CA ASP A 582 -13.18 -2.78 -28.21
C ASP A 582 -13.58 -1.32 -27.94
N GLU A 583 -13.13 -0.78 -26.81
CA GLU A 583 -13.41 0.59 -26.37
C GLU A 583 -12.65 1.62 -27.21
N ALA A 584 -13.30 2.74 -27.57
CA ALA A 584 -12.73 3.80 -28.40
C ALA A 584 -11.80 4.78 -27.65
N SER A 585 -11.09 4.32 -26.61
CA SER A 585 -10.31 5.16 -25.70
C SER A 585 -8.84 4.72 -25.51
N GLY A 586 -8.36 3.75 -26.31
CA GLY A 586 -6.97 3.27 -26.22
C GLY A 586 -6.72 1.96 -26.96
N GLN A 587 -5.79 1.17 -26.43
CA GLN A 587 -5.51 -0.19 -26.91
C GLN A 587 -5.48 -1.17 -25.74
N GLY A 588 -6.10 -2.31 -25.97
CA GLY A 588 -6.14 -3.42 -25.03
C GLY A 588 -5.44 -4.62 -25.63
N TRP A 589 -4.34 -5.06 -25.03
CA TRP A 589 -3.71 -6.31 -25.41
C TRP A 589 -4.39 -7.45 -24.66
N PHE A 590 -4.56 -8.58 -25.34
CA PHE A 590 -5.07 -9.82 -24.79
C PHE A 590 -4.15 -10.98 -25.19
N GLY A 591 -3.95 -11.93 -24.29
CA GLY A 591 -3.22 -13.17 -24.54
C GLY A 591 -3.97 -14.37 -23.97
N LEU A 592 -4.15 -15.40 -24.78
CA LEU A 592 -4.71 -16.68 -24.37
C LEU A 592 -3.58 -17.67 -24.11
N TYR A 593 -3.55 -18.22 -22.91
CA TYR A 593 -2.54 -19.17 -22.44
C TYR A 593 -3.17 -20.50 -22.06
N VAL A 594 -2.40 -21.58 -22.27
CA VAL A 594 -2.64 -22.87 -21.62
C VAL A 594 -1.42 -23.17 -20.74
N GLY A 595 -1.61 -23.19 -19.42
CA GLY A 595 -0.50 -23.14 -18.46
C GLY A 595 0.35 -21.89 -18.68
N GLU A 596 1.65 -22.05 -18.95
CA GLU A 596 2.57 -20.95 -19.27
C GLU A 596 2.77 -20.73 -20.77
N GLU A 597 2.13 -21.53 -21.63
CA GLU A 597 2.31 -21.45 -23.07
C GLU A 597 1.30 -20.48 -23.71
N LEU A 598 1.80 -19.40 -24.33
CA LEU A 598 0.99 -18.47 -25.11
C LEU A 598 0.47 -19.16 -26.38
N LYS A 599 -0.85 -19.31 -26.50
CA LYS A 599 -1.52 -19.92 -27.66
C LYS A 599 -1.94 -18.89 -28.70
N ASP A 600 -2.38 -17.71 -28.26
CA ASP A 600 -2.77 -16.61 -29.15
C ASP A 600 -2.63 -15.26 -28.44
N GLN A 601 -2.43 -14.19 -29.20
CA GLN A 601 -2.47 -12.83 -28.70
C GLN A 601 -3.04 -11.88 -29.75
N TRP A 602 -3.72 -10.84 -29.29
CA TRP A 602 -4.26 -9.80 -30.16
C TRP A 602 -4.33 -8.47 -29.43
N THR A 603 -4.58 -7.42 -30.19
CA THR A 603 -4.80 -6.08 -29.67
C THR A 603 -6.15 -5.58 -30.16
N ALA A 604 -7.04 -5.26 -29.23
CA ALA A 604 -8.25 -4.50 -29.50
C ALA A 604 -7.84 -3.09 -29.95
N LYS A 605 -8.07 -2.80 -31.23
CA LYS A 605 -7.59 -1.59 -31.91
C LYS A 605 -8.63 -0.99 -32.86
N ALA A 606 -9.80 -1.61 -32.99
CA ALA A 606 -10.87 -1.12 -33.84
C ALA A 606 -11.47 0.20 -33.30
N ASN A 607 -11.36 0.45 -31.98
CA ASN A 607 -11.75 1.67 -31.31
C ASN A 607 -13.18 2.11 -31.67
N ASN A 608 -14.13 1.18 -31.60
CA ASN A 608 -15.46 1.36 -32.17
C ASN A 608 -16.62 1.20 -31.16
N ASN A 609 -16.32 0.97 -29.88
CA ASN A 609 -17.29 0.71 -28.81
C ASN A 609 -18.25 -0.44 -29.15
N LYS A 610 -17.71 -1.55 -29.66
CA LYS A 610 -18.49 -2.74 -30.00
C LYS A 610 -17.86 -4.00 -29.43
N MET A 611 -18.70 -5.01 -29.24
CA MET A 611 -18.25 -6.38 -29.01
C MET A 611 -17.57 -6.94 -30.27
N ALA A 612 -16.47 -7.63 -30.06
CA ALA A 612 -15.73 -8.40 -31.05
C ALA A 612 -15.48 -9.81 -30.51
N THR A 613 -15.13 -10.73 -31.40
CA THR A 613 -14.75 -12.08 -31.02
C THR A 613 -13.48 -12.50 -31.72
N ARG A 614 -12.60 -13.17 -30.98
CA ARG A 614 -11.35 -13.76 -31.48
C ARG A 614 -11.44 -15.28 -31.34
N VAL A 615 -11.22 -16.02 -32.44
CA VAL A 615 -11.19 -17.49 -32.41
C VAL A 615 -9.75 -17.99 -32.48
N THR A 616 -9.30 -18.65 -31.42
CA THR A 616 -8.04 -19.39 -31.39
C THR A 616 -8.31 -20.86 -31.71
N ARG A 617 -7.79 -21.38 -32.82
CA ARG A 617 -8.11 -22.73 -33.30
C ARG A 617 -7.09 -23.79 -32.87
N ASN A 618 -7.56 -25.03 -32.77
CA ASN A 618 -6.75 -26.23 -32.45
C ASN A 618 -5.89 -26.08 -31.19
N VAL A 619 -6.47 -25.55 -30.11
CA VAL A 619 -5.81 -25.47 -28.80
C VAL A 619 -5.86 -26.86 -28.16
N PRO A 620 -4.73 -27.53 -27.94
CA PRO A 620 -4.72 -28.79 -27.20
C PRO A 620 -5.04 -28.51 -25.73
N LEU A 621 -6.05 -29.19 -25.19
CA LEU A 621 -6.42 -29.13 -23.79
C LEU A 621 -6.42 -30.54 -23.18
N TYR A 622 -5.91 -30.66 -21.96
CA TYR A 622 -5.93 -31.85 -21.12
C TYR A 622 -6.60 -31.52 -19.79
N ALA A 623 -7.28 -32.50 -19.19
CA ALA A 623 -7.95 -32.28 -17.91
C ALA A 623 -6.93 -31.81 -16.84
N GLY A 624 -7.26 -30.71 -16.17
CA GLY A 624 -6.40 -30.03 -15.19
C GLY A 624 -5.55 -28.90 -15.79
N ASP A 625 -5.56 -28.69 -17.11
CA ASP A 625 -4.88 -27.55 -17.72
C ASP A 625 -5.51 -26.23 -17.26
N GLU A 626 -4.66 -25.27 -16.95
CA GLU A 626 -5.08 -23.88 -16.76
C GLU A 626 -5.35 -23.26 -18.13
N LEU A 627 -6.56 -22.75 -18.34
CA LEU A 627 -6.91 -21.88 -19.46
C LEU A 627 -7.01 -20.44 -18.96
N ARG A 628 -6.04 -19.61 -19.34
CA ARG A 628 -5.91 -18.24 -18.83
C ARG A 628 -6.03 -17.22 -19.94
N LEU A 629 -6.84 -16.21 -19.70
CA LEU A 629 -6.85 -14.97 -20.47
C LEU A 629 -6.13 -13.89 -19.67
N GLU A 630 -5.08 -13.34 -20.25
CA GLU A 630 -4.40 -12.17 -19.71
C GLU A 630 -4.70 -10.95 -20.56
N PHE A 631 -4.61 -9.78 -19.94
CA PHE A 631 -4.70 -8.52 -20.63
C PHE A 631 -3.78 -7.49 -19.98
N TYR A 632 -3.43 -6.47 -20.75
CA TYR A 632 -2.99 -5.19 -20.21
C TYR A 632 -3.50 -4.07 -21.11
N THR A 633 -3.71 -2.89 -20.54
CA THR A 633 -4.22 -1.75 -21.29
C THR A 633 -3.24 -0.58 -21.27
N ASN A 634 -3.34 0.26 -22.29
CA ASN A 634 -2.72 1.58 -22.28
C ASN A 634 -3.77 2.68 -22.43
N GLY A 635 -3.41 3.88 -21.99
CA GLY A 635 -4.33 5.01 -21.96
C GLY A 635 -5.54 4.75 -21.06
N ASN A 636 -6.69 5.28 -21.46
CA ASN A 636 -7.94 5.19 -20.69
C ASN A 636 -8.81 3.99 -21.11
N MET A 637 -8.28 3.01 -21.86
CA MET A 637 -9.03 1.81 -22.24
C MET A 637 -9.19 0.83 -21.08
N ARG A 638 -10.38 0.25 -20.96
CA ARG A 638 -10.70 -0.87 -20.08
C ARG A 638 -10.88 -2.14 -20.90
N CYS A 639 -10.06 -3.16 -20.67
CA CYS A 639 -10.16 -4.45 -21.35
C CYS A 639 -11.33 -5.24 -20.79
N ARG A 640 -12.48 -5.22 -21.46
CA ARG A 640 -13.64 -5.99 -21.01
C ARG A 640 -13.78 -7.27 -21.80
N THR A 641 -14.01 -8.35 -21.06
CA THR A 641 -14.25 -9.67 -21.61
C THR A 641 -15.55 -10.21 -21.03
N ASP A 642 -16.39 -10.76 -21.90
CA ASP A 642 -17.73 -11.27 -21.59
C ASP A 642 -17.71 -12.78 -21.35
N TYR A 643 -17.30 -13.57 -22.34
CA TYR A 643 -17.23 -15.04 -22.21
C TYR A 643 -16.09 -15.63 -23.04
N ILE A 644 -15.76 -16.88 -22.73
CA ILE A 644 -15.05 -17.78 -23.64
C ILE A 644 -15.97 -18.95 -24.04
N ASP A 645 -16.01 -19.30 -25.32
CA ASP A 645 -16.79 -20.44 -25.83
C ASP A 645 -15.82 -21.48 -26.40
N ILE A 646 -15.87 -22.70 -25.88
CA ILE A 646 -14.92 -23.78 -26.17
C ILE A 646 -15.65 -24.87 -26.94
N ALA A 647 -15.23 -25.17 -28.17
CA ALA A 647 -15.85 -26.18 -29.02
C ALA A 647 -14.81 -27.14 -29.60
N PRO A 648 -15.13 -28.42 -29.85
CA PRO A 648 -14.20 -29.34 -30.51
C PRO A 648 -13.78 -28.79 -31.88
N SER A 649 -12.49 -28.87 -32.21
CA SER A 649 -11.99 -28.34 -33.49
C SER A 649 -12.60 -29.06 -34.69
N SER A 650 -12.97 -28.29 -35.73
CA SER A 650 -13.46 -28.82 -37.00
C SER A 650 -12.34 -29.14 -38.02
N GLY A 651 -11.06 -29.07 -37.63
CA GLY A 651 -9.93 -29.55 -38.44
C GLY A 651 -9.33 -28.54 -39.44
N SER A 652 -9.62 -27.24 -39.32
CA SER A 652 -8.92 -26.18 -40.05
C SER A 652 -7.94 -25.45 -39.10
N SER A 653 -6.67 -25.32 -39.50
CA SER A 653 -5.71 -24.49 -38.77
C SER A 653 -5.75 -23.03 -39.22
N GLY A 654 -5.73 -22.11 -38.27
CA GLY A 654 -5.72 -20.68 -38.55
C GLY A 654 -6.31 -19.86 -37.41
N ILE A 655 -6.08 -18.56 -37.48
CA ILE A 655 -6.71 -17.55 -36.62
C ILE A 655 -7.76 -16.87 -37.48
N GLU A 656 -8.99 -16.73 -36.97
CA GLU A 656 -10.03 -15.96 -37.65
C GLU A 656 -10.55 -14.85 -36.74
N ASP A 657 -10.39 -13.61 -37.19
CA ASP A 657 -11.12 -12.48 -36.63
C ASP A 657 -12.55 -12.52 -37.16
N ILE A 658 -13.53 -12.50 -36.26
CA ILE A 658 -14.91 -12.27 -36.65
C ILE A 658 -15.20 -10.79 -36.40
N GLU A 659 -15.57 -10.06 -37.45
CA GLU A 659 -15.75 -8.60 -37.44
C GLU A 659 -16.70 -8.12 -36.32
N ALA A 660 -16.46 -6.89 -35.83
CA ALA A 660 -17.30 -6.21 -34.86
C ALA A 660 -18.75 -6.08 -35.38
N THR A 661 -19.64 -6.92 -34.88
CA THR A 661 -21.03 -6.97 -35.33
C THR A 661 -21.84 -5.81 -34.70
N ALA A 662 -22.87 -5.34 -35.41
CA ALA A 662 -23.94 -4.56 -34.78
C ALA A 662 -24.72 -5.47 -33.80
N GLN A 663 -25.30 -4.90 -32.74
CA GLN A 663 -26.10 -5.55 -31.66
C GLN A 663 -26.40 -7.04 -31.90
N GLN A 664 -25.85 -7.88 -31.02
CA GLN A 664 -25.82 -9.35 -31.07
C GLN A 664 -27.03 -10.00 -31.76
N GLN A 665 -26.74 -10.94 -32.67
CA GLN A 665 -27.70 -11.97 -33.07
C GLN A 665 -28.30 -12.62 -31.81
N VAL A 666 -29.60 -12.90 -31.86
CA VAL A 666 -30.32 -13.56 -30.77
C VAL A 666 -29.56 -14.79 -30.30
N ARG A 667 -29.31 -14.94 -28.99
CA ARG A 667 -28.68 -16.14 -28.42
C ARG A 667 -29.64 -16.81 -27.47
N ILE A 668 -29.75 -18.12 -27.61
CA ILE A 668 -30.67 -18.94 -26.84
C ILE A 668 -29.88 -19.95 -26.02
N TYR A 669 -30.16 -20.02 -24.72
CA TYR A 669 -29.62 -21.03 -23.82
C TYR A 669 -30.75 -21.81 -23.16
N SER A 670 -30.46 -23.06 -22.79
CA SER A 670 -31.25 -23.75 -21.76
C SER A 670 -30.97 -23.15 -20.38
N LEU A 671 -31.82 -23.52 -19.41
CA LEU A 671 -31.74 -22.99 -18.05
C LEU A 671 -30.45 -23.37 -17.30
N ASP A 672 -29.76 -24.40 -17.77
CA ASP A 672 -28.47 -24.89 -17.28
C ASP A 672 -27.27 -24.28 -18.03
N GLY A 673 -27.49 -23.26 -18.87
CA GLY A 673 -26.41 -22.50 -19.54
C GLY A 673 -25.94 -23.07 -20.88
N ARG A 674 -26.46 -24.22 -21.34
CA ARG A 674 -26.09 -24.77 -22.64
C ARG A 674 -26.66 -23.95 -23.80
N TYR A 675 -25.80 -23.57 -24.76
CA TYR A 675 -26.19 -22.84 -25.96
C TYR A 675 -27.01 -23.70 -26.93
N LEU A 676 -28.12 -23.15 -27.44
CA LEU A 676 -29.09 -23.82 -28.32
C LEU A 676 -29.17 -23.18 -29.72
N GLY A 677 -28.37 -22.14 -30.00
CA GLY A 677 -28.36 -21.41 -31.26
C GLY A 677 -29.07 -20.06 -31.20
N SER A 678 -29.44 -19.53 -32.38
CA SER A 678 -30.01 -18.18 -32.55
C SER A 678 -31.43 -18.13 -33.12
N ASP A 679 -31.97 -19.27 -33.53
CA ASP A 679 -33.27 -19.38 -34.19
C ASP A 679 -34.37 -19.73 -33.17
N ILE A 680 -35.10 -18.70 -32.70
CA ILE A 680 -36.23 -18.87 -31.76
C ILE A 680 -37.28 -19.83 -32.35
N GLY A 681 -37.40 -19.90 -33.68
CA GLY A 681 -38.38 -20.75 -34.37
C GLY A 681 -38.16 -22.25 -34.21
N ARG A 682 -36.98 -22.67 -33.72
CA ARG A 682 -36.64 -24.09 -33.48
C ARG A 682 -36.87 -24.55 -32.05
N LEU A 683 -37.25 -23.64 -31.15
CA LEU A 683 -37.41 -23.96 -29.74
C LEU A 683 -38.72 -24.70 -29.48
N GLY A 684 -38.61 -25.79 -28.71
CA GLY A 684 -39.76 -26.52 -28.18
C GLY A 684 -40.44 -25.75 -27.06
N LYS A 685 -41.50 -26.34 -26.50
CA LYS A 685 -42.12 -25.81 -25.28
C LYS A 685 -41.12 -25.93 -24.12
N GLY A 686 -40.79 -24.83 -23.47
CA GLY A 686 -39.75 -24.83 -22.44
C GLY A 686 -39.44 -23.45 -21.89
N ILE A 687 -38.49 -23.40 -20.97
CA ILE A 687 -37.93 -22.16 -20.43
C ILE A 687 -36.51 -22.03 -20.96
N TYR A 688 -36.23 -20.89 -21.57
CA TYR A 688 -34.94 -20.58 -22.20
C TYR A 688 -34.45 -19.22 -21.70
N ILE A 689 -33.15 -19.00 -21.80
CA ILE A 689 -32.57 -17.66 -21.68
C ILE A 689 -32.38 -17.16 -23.11
N ILE A 690 -33.14 -16.14 -23.50
CA ILE A 690 -33.05 -15.52 -24.83
C ILE A 690 -32.67 -14.07 -24.62
N ASN A 691 -31.49 -13.67 -25.12
CA ASN A 691 -30.94 -12.33 -24.90
C ASN A 691 -31.11 -11.88 -23.44
N ASN A 692 -30.62 -12.73 -22.53
CA ASN A 692 -30.57 -12.47 -21.09
C ASN A 692 -31.94 -12.39 -20.40
N ARG A 693 -33.03 -12.78 -21.08
CA ARG A 693 -34.36 -12.87 -20.47
C ARG A 693 -34.79 -14.31 -20.39
N LYS A 694 -35.28 -14.70 -19.21
CA LYS A 694 -36.01 -15.95 -19.03
C LYS A 694 -37.30 -15.87 -19.84
N VAL A 695 -37.31 -16.52 -21.00
CA VAL A 695 -38.44 -16.58 -21.90
C VAL A 695 -39.09 -17.96 -21.76
N VAL A 696 -40.38 -17.94 -21.40
CA VAL A 696 -41.20 -19.15 -21.39
C VAL A 696 -41.84 -19.28 -22.76
N ILE A 697 -41.43 -20.29 -23.52
CA ILE A 697 -42.08 -20.65 -24.78
C ILE A 697 -43.19 -21.62 -24.47
N SER A 698 -44.41 -21.09 -24.44
CA SER A 698 -45.64 -21.87 -24.50
C SER A 698 -45.99 -22.01 -25.99
N GLY A 699 -45.99 -23.23 -26.52
CA GLY A 699 -46.13 -23.48 -27.97
C GLY A 699 -47.32 -22.78 -28.63
N ARG A 700 -47.26 -22.64 -29.97
CA ARG A 700 -48.28 -21.96 -30.80
C ARG A 700 -49.71 -22.41 -30.53
#